data_AF-A2FKJ4-F1
#
_entry.id   AF-A2FKJ4-F1
#
_cell.length_a   1.000
_cell.length_b   1.000
_cell.length_c   1.000
_cell.angle_alpha   90.00
_cell.angle_beta   90.00
_cell.angle_gamma   90.00
#
_symmetry.space_group_name_H-M   'P 1'
#
loop_
_entity.id
_entity.type
_entity.pdbx_description
1 polymer ?
#
loop_
_entity_poly.entity_id
_entity_poly.type
_entity_poly.pdbx_seq_one_letter_code
_entity_poly.pdbx_strand_id
1 'polypeptide(L)'
;MTNILESSYINNGKTLLTVGLTKPHLIISSKCESIIDGSQDSNCFKPVRTTLEQFSFQDNPKLTSIGSYSFYNCPNLKSIDLSKCTELIILGQYAFAKCNAVTTIILPEGLQTISAYSISELSITSINIPSTVTKIEIFGICYIGSLHTITFSKGSQLKELVFNAFLVTKFTSFEVPENVTKISGAAFSGVGTMTSIRVNPLNQNFWSDTKAVYDSTKTTIIYCASVIGDSYEILHTVTKINEGCFTGSQLKTIIIPPAVTEFQQYSFSCQYLQNIQLPPNLTGIPTSCFAGTALTSVVIPDKVTWIGPSAFSNCYSLTYIYVPESVTSLGGSCFPSNKNLFINISEKSIFNIDKQLLVLTKDNTSITQSLSSEANIKIPSKVRIIKVGAFANSQSLTTISFDEDTELNEIEYGAFEDCTKLTSFYFGSKLQTINANEFKNCPLSMFLSFSNKLIKIGISAFTNTKLISLTFNSDSDLIIEDNAFSNCLLIQQILFICKGTISLGMNCFGGLTALQSIQIPVNIISVGTSCFSRSSIRLVTFNQNHISFSSLPASIFKDCTELTSFTIPTNCISLDAECLSNIGIADIEIPDSVKYLSTQCFKDCASLKSITIKSTSNLERIDVGVFDGCYKFSNVSLFDSRNFMSETGAIYSHDKRNMYVYPPASTRVYFILLEGVERIENGAFSSCSNLEVITIPDGNIKYIGENAFRGCINLKQITLPSSINTIGAGAFTNCPLLSCGVIIQNSTSAFVQMVQQAGLDLRSQLHCSQFSCKQNSINSHSLPMSSYVVFILM
;
A
#
# COMPACT_ATOMS: atom_id res chain seq x y z
N MET A 1 7.45 -22.84 28.28
CA MET A 1 6.85 -21.66 27.63
C MET A 1 6.58 -20.59 28.70
N THR A 2 6.48 -19.32 28.31
CA THR A 2 6.33 -18.16 29.21
C THR A 2 4.99 -17.49 28.96
N ASN A 3 4.20 -17.23 30.01
CA ASN A 3 2.97 -16.44 29.87
C ASN A 3 3.29 -15.03 29.40
N ILE A 4 2.52 -14.51 28.44
CA ILE A 4 2.54 -13.10 28.07
C ILE A 4 2.05 -12.28 29.28
N LEU A 5 2.69 -11.14 29.55
CA LEU A 5 2.38 -10.29 30.70
C LEU A 5 0.97 -9.69 30.59
N GLU A 6 0.26 -9.52 31.71
CA GLU A 6 -1.06 -8.84 31.71
C GLU A 6 -0.99 -7.43 31.10
N SER A 7 0.14 -6.72 31.24
CA SER A 7 0.38 -5.40 30.64
C SER A 7 0.40 -5.40 29.10
N SER A 8 0.56 -6.56 28.47
CA SER A 8 0.47 -6.73 27.02
C SER A 8 -0.97 -6.73 26.51
N TYR A 9 -1.94 -6.85 27.42
CA TYR A 9 -3.35 -6.90 27.11
C TYR A 9 -4.06 -5.60 27.49
N ILE A 10 -5.13 -5.29 26.76
CA ILE A 10 -6.10 -4.24 27.08
C ILE A 10 -7.49 -4.87 27.28
N ASN A 11 -8.47 -4.05 27.66
CA ASN A 11 -9.85 -4.48 27.86
C ASN A 11 -9.96 -5.66 28.85
N ASN A 12 -9.30 -5.55 30.00
CA ASN A 12 -9.28 -6.58 31.05
C ASN A 12 -8.79 -7.96 30.56
N GLY A 13 -7.76 -7.98 29.72
CA GLY A 13 -7.16 -9.22 29.21
C GLY A 13 -7.77 -9.73 27.89
N LYS A 14 -8.82 -9.07 27.38
CA LYS A 14 -9.57 -9.51 26.20
C LYS A 14 -8.86 -9.26 24.88
N THR A 15 -8.00 -8.24 24.80
CA THR A 15 -7.32 -7.92 23.54
C THR A 15 -5.82 -7.86 23.75
N LEU A 16 -5.06 -8.67 23.00
CA LEU A 16 -3.61 -8.63 23.00
C LEU A 16 -3.14 -7.48 22.10
N LEU A 17 -2.54 -6.45 22.71
CA LEU A 17 -2.09 -5.23 22.04
C LEU A 17 -0.65 -5.37 21.52
N THR A 18 0.27 -5.85 22.35
CA THR A 18 1.70 -5.95 22.01
C THR A 18 2.40 -6.95 22.92
N VAL A 19 3.45 -7.63 22.44
CA VAL A 19 4.25 -8.55 23.26
C VAL A 19 5.61 -7.94 23.60
N GLY A 20 5.87 -7.68 24.88
CA GLY A 20 7.12 -7.06 25.35
C GLY A 20 8.24 -8.04 25.77
N LEU A 21 8.02 -9.36 25.71
CA LEU A 21 8.96 -10.38 26.22
C LEU A 21 9.82 -10.99 25.12
N THR A 22 11.15 -10.84 25.18
CA THR A 22 12.09 -11.45 24.21
C THR A 22 12.26 -12.98 24.32
N LYS A 23 11.33 -13.67 24.97
CA LYS A 23 11.39 -15.13 25.16
C LYS A 23 10.94 -15.88 23.90
N PRO A 24 11.59 -17.00 23.55
CA PRO A 24 11.29 -17.72 22.31
C PRO A 24 9.98 -18.51 22.33
N HIS A 25 9.48 -18.86 23.52
CA HIS A 25 8.31 -19.72 23.70
C HIS A 25 7.25 -19.01 24.53
N LEU A 26 6.12 -18.64 23.93
CA LEU A 26 5.08 -17.81 24.57
C LEU A 26 3.77 -18.57 24.80
N ILE A 27 3.01 -18.15 25.81
CA ILE A 27 1.65 -18.63 26.11
C ILE A 27 0.71 -17.43 26.11
N ILE A 28 -0.31 -17.46 25.26
CA ILE A 28 -1.38 -16.47 25.19
C ILE A 28 -2.46 -16.83 26.23
N SER A 29 -2.91 -15.81 26.98
CA SER A 29 -3.96 -15.93 27.99
C SER A 29 -5.27 -16.51 27.43
N SER A 30 -5.94 -17.35 28.21
CA SER A 30 -7.26 -17.92 27.87
C SER A 30 -8.36 -16.87 27.79
N LYS A 31 -8.18 -15.72 28.46
CA LYS A 31 -9.08 -14.55 28.41
C LYS A 31 -8.98 -13.76 27.10
N CYS A 32 -7.94 -13.99 26.31
CA CYS A 32 -7.71 -13.26 25.07
C CYS A 32 -8.78 -13.63 24.05
N GLU A 33 -9.62 -12.66 23.70
CA GLU A 33 -10.68 -12.76 22.69
C GLU A 33 -10.20 -12.30 21.31
N SER A 34 -9.21 -11.40 21.24
CA SER A 34 -8.65 -10.90 19.99
C SER A 34 -7.16 -10.54 20.07
N ILE A 35 -6.44 -10.73 18.96
CA ILE A 35 -5.12 -10.13 18.74
C ILE A 35 -5.32 -8.93 17.82
N ILE A 36 -4.77 -7.76 18.19
CA ILE A 36 -5.06 -6.50 17.49
C ILE A 36 -4.57 -6.50 16.03
N ASP A 37 -5.28 -5.79 15.16
CA ASP A 37 -4.82 -5.45 13.82
C ASP A 37 -3.54 -4.60 13.88
N GLY A 38 -2.67 -4.79 12.89
CA GLY A 38 -1.45 -4.04 12.72
C GLY A 38 -1.11 -3.73 11.27
N SER A 39 0.12 -3.28 11.07
CA SER A 39 0.75 -3.06 9.77
C SER A 39 2.12 -3.75 9.72
N GLN A 40 2.82 -3.64 8.59
CA GLN A 40 4.21 -4.11 8.47
C GLN A 40 5.12 -3.45 9.53
N ASP A 41 4.81 -2.21 9.91
CA ASP A 41 5.61 -1.42 10.84
C ASP A 41 5.06 -1.37 12.27
N SER A 42 3.83 -1.78 12.50
CA SER A 42 3.23 -1.75 13.84
C SER A 42 2.30 -2.95 14.01
N ASN A 43 2.81 -4.07 14.51
CA ASN A 43 2.02 -5.27 14.80
C ASN A 43 2.41 -5.90 16.14
N CYS A 44 1.49 -6.72 16.66
CA CYS A 44 1.51 -7.24 18.02
C CYS A 44 2.80 -7.99 18.39
N PHE A 45 3.31 -8.85 17.50
CA PHE A 45 4.52 -9.66 17.75
C PHE A 45 5.80 -9.03 17.18
N LYS A 46 5.75 -7.82 16.59
CA LYS A 46 6.92 -7.11 16.05
C LYS A 46 8.11 -7.04 17.02
N PRO A 47 7.94 -6.78 18.34
CA PRO A 47 9.06 -6.69 19.28
C PRO A 47 9.78 -8.03 19.52
N VAL A 48 9.11 -9.15 19.26
CA VAL A 48 9.61 -10.51 19.54
C VAL A 48 9.80 -11.34 18.27
N ARG A 49 9.57 -10.76 17.09
CA ARG A 49 9.56 -11.49 15.80
C ARG A 49 10.85 -12.27 15.51
N THR A 50 12.00 -11.76 15.95
CA THR A 50 13.31 -12.40 15.75
C THR A 50 13.64 -13.44 16.81
N THR A 51 12.87 -13.52 17.91
CA THR A 51 13.11 -14.49 18.98
C THR A 51 12.00 -15.54 19.08
N LEU A 52 10.78 -15.24 18.63
CA LEU A 52 9.64 -16.15 18.71
C LEU A 52 9.88 -17.42 17.89
N GLU A 53 10.01 -18.55 18.57
CA GLU A 53 10.13 -19.89 17.99
C GLU A 53 8.82 -20.68 18.07
N GLN A 54 8.02 -20.43 19.12
CA GLN A 54 6.78 -21.15 19.40
C GLN A 54 5.81 -20.28 20.22
N PHE A 55 4.51 -20.45 19.97
CA PHE A 55 3.46 -19.96 20.86
C PHE A 55 2.45 -21.07 21.17
N SER A 56 1.65 -20.85 22.21
CA SER A 56 0.56 -21.73 22.64
C SER A 56 -0.50 -20.92 23.36
N PHE A 57 -1.57 -21.58 23.79
CA PHE A 57 -2.65 -20.98 24.56
C PHE A 57 -2.81 -21.67 25.92
N GLN A 58 -3.22 -20.91 26.92
CA GLN A 58 -3.80 -21.49 28.15
C GLN A 58 -5.05 -22.30 27.81
N ASP A 59 -5.45 -23.19 28.71
CA ASP A 59 -6.60 -24.07 28.48
C ASP A 59 -7.91 -23.29 28.31
N ASN A 60 -8.76 -23.76 27.39
CA ASN A 60 -10.02 -23.14 26.97
C ASN A 60 -9.87 -21.70 26.44
N PRO A 61 -9.06 -21.46 25.40
CA PRO A 61 -8.90 -20.11 24.85
C PRO A 61 -10.20 -19.57 24.25
N LYS A 62 -10.46 -18.29 24.49
CA LYS A 62 -11.64 -17.55 23.98
C LYS A 62 -11.37 -16.74 22.71
N LEU A 63 -10.30 -17.09 22.00
CA LEU A 63 -9.84 -16.31 20.86
C LEU A 63 -10.84 -16.40 19.71
N THR A 64 -11.36 -15.25 19.29
CA THR A 64 -12.31 -15.08 18.18
C THR A 64 -11.67 -14.47 16.93
N SER A 65 -10.57 -13.75 17.05
CA SER A 65 -9.86 -13.15 15.91
C SER A 65 -8.35 -13.05 16.10
N ILE A 66 -7.62 -13.26 15.00
CA ILE A 66 -6.21 -12.88 14.86
C ILE A 66 -6.16 -11.72 13.88
N GLY A 67 -5.77 -10.53 14.36
CA GLY A 67 -5.72 -9.32 13.56
C GLY A 67 -4.69 -9.37 12.44
N SER A 68 -4.84 -8.43 11.51
CA SER A 68 -3.97 -8.24 10.35
C SER A 68 -2.52 -8.02 10.79
N TYR A 69 -1.57 -8.61 10.08
CA TYR A 69 -0.13 -8.55 10.34
C TYR A 69 0.32 -9.07 11.73
N SER A 70 -0.54 -9.68 12.54
CA SER A 70 -0.26 -10.05 13.94
C SER A 70 1.09 -10.74 14.16
N PHE A 71 1.39 -11.78 13.36
CA PHE A 71 2.64 -12.55 13.38
C PHE A 71 3.49 -12.31 12.13
N TYR A 72 3.30 -11.19 11.43
CA TYR A 72 3.99 -10.90 10.17
C TYR A 72 5.51 -10.98 10.33
N ASN A 73 6.16 -11.75 9.45
CA ASN A 73 7.61 -11.89 9.39
C ASN A 73 8.23 -12.30 10.74
N CYS A 74 7.73 -13.39 11.32
CA CYS A 74 8.36 -14.11 12.44
C CYS A 74 9.23 -15.26 11.88
N PRO A 75 10.48 -14.99 11.45
CA PRO A 75 11.29 -15.95 10.69
C PRO A 75 11.68 -17.21 11.46
N ASN A 76 11.61 -17.19 12.79
CA ASN A 76 12.01 -18.32 13.65
C ASN A 76 10.83 -19.16 14.14
N LEU A 77 9.59 -18.76 13.85
CA LEU A 77 8.40 -19.49 14.28
C LEU A 77 8.32 -20.83 13.53
N LYS A 78 8.32 -21.94 14.27
CA LYS A 78 8.45 -23.30 13.70
C LYS A 78 7.11 -23.97 13.36
N SER A 79 6.07 -23.65 14.13
CA SER A 79 4.75 -24.25 14.01
C SER A 79 3.65 -23.29 14.43
N ILE A 80 2.50 -23.41 13.80
CA ILE A 80 1.26 -22.71 14.16
C ILE A 80 0.25 -23.76 14.59
N ASP A 81 -0.07 -23.83 15.88
CA ASP A 81 -1.11 -24.73 16.39
C ASP A 81 -2.25 -23.90 16.98
N LEU A 82 -3.36 -23.84 16.25
CA LEU A 82 -4.58 -23.14 16.64
C LEU A 82 -5.68 -24.13 17.06
N SER A 83 -5.39 -25.43 17.17
CA SER A 83 -6.40 -26.48 17.39
C SER A 83 -7.30 -26.26 18.61
N LYS A 84 -6.78 -25.61 19.67
CA LYS A 84 -7.54 -25.28 20.88
C LYS A 84 -8.50 -24.09 20.71
N CYS A 85 -8.35 -23.26 19.67
CA CYS A 85 -9.09 -22.01 19.48
C CYS A 85 -10.40 -22.23 18.71
N THR A 86 -11.32 -23.03 19.26
CA THR A 86 -12.58 -23.41 18.58
C THR A 86 -13.57 -22.26 18.40
N GLU A 87 -13.35 -21.12 19.05
CA GLU A 87 -14.14 -19.89 18.90
C GLU A 87 -13.54 -18.94 17.85
N LEU A 88 -12.39 -19.28 17.24
CA LEU A 88 -11.68 -18.42 16.29
C LEU A 88 -12.48 -18.33 14.99
N ILE A 89 -12.86 -17.11 14.58
CA ILE A 89 -13.69 -16.85 13.41
C ILE A 89 -12.83 -16.45 12.21
N ILE A 90 -11.79 -15.65 12.42
CA ILE A 90 -11.04 -14.99 11.33
C ILE A 90 -9.52 -14.99 11.55
N LEU A 91 -8.80 -15.28 10.47
CA LEU A 91 -7.39 -14.90 10.29
C LEU A 91 -7.33 -13.62 9.45
N GLY A 92 -6.83 -12.54 10.03
CA GLY A 92 -6.72 -11.23 9.39
C GLY A 92 -5.64 -11.15 8.32
N GLN A 93 -5.66 -10.06 7.53
CA GLN A 93 -4.79 -9.90 6.37
C GLN A 93 -3.30 -10.03 6.76
N TYR A 94 -2.51 -10.82 6.03
CA TYR A 94 -1.09 -11.06 6.35
C TYR A 94 -0.81 -11.63 7.76
N ALA A 95 -1.79 -12.19 8.47
CA ALA A 95 -1.65 -12.62 9.88
C ALA A 95 -0.38 -13.44 10.15
N PHE A 96 -0.04 -14.40 9.29
CA PHE A 96 1.16 -15.25 9.40
C PHE A 96 2.10 -15.13 8.19
N ALA A 97 1.94 -14.10 7.35
CA ALA A 97 2.77 -13.97 6.16
C ALA A 97 4.26 -13.86 6.51
N LYS A 98 5.12 -14.47 5.70
CA LYS A 98 6.59 -14.47 5.85
C LYS A 98 7.12 -15.16 7.11
N CYS A 99 6.34 -16.06 7.71
CA CYS A 99 6.85 -16.95 8.76
C CYS A 99 7.55 -18.16 8.13
N ASN A 100 8.67 -17.93 7.43
CA ASN A 100 9.27 -18.90 6.51
C ASN A 100 9.76 -20.20 7.18
N ALA A 101 9.97 -20.23 8.50
CA ALA A 101 10.35 -21.45 9.22
C ALA A 101 9.15 -22.34 9.63
N VAL A 102 7.91 -21.88 9.41
CA VAL A 102 6.72 -22.67 9.78
C VAL A 102 6.59 -23.86 8.86
N THR A 103 6.72 -25.06 9.43
CA THR A 103 6.60 -26.35 8.72
C THR A 103 5.28 -27.06 9.00
N THR A 104 4.57 -26.67 10.06
CA THR A 104 3.28 -27.24 10.45
C THR A 104 2.29 -26.13 10.79
N ILE A 105 1.06 -26.23 10.26
CA ILE A 105 -0.08 -25.40 10.63
C ILE A 105 -1.28 -26.28 10.94
N ILE A 106 -1.95 -26.03 12.07
CA ILE A 106 -3.18 -26.70 12.47
C ILE A 106 -4.25 -25.63 12.68
N LEU A 107 -5.29 -25.65 11.86
CA LEU A 107 -6.44 -24.73 11.93
C LEU A 107 -7.56 -25.34 12.80
N PRO A 108 -8.31 -24.54 13.58
CA PRO A 108 -9.37 -25.04 14.45
C PRO A 108 -10.72 -25.19 13.75
N GLU A 109 -11.52 -26.16 14.21
CA GLU A 109 -12.96 -26.19 13.96
C GLU A 109 -13.60 -25.00 14.69
N GLY A 110 -14.15 -24.06 13.92
CA GLY A 110 -14.57 -22.73 14.37
C GLY A 110 -14.20 -21.65 13.36
N LEU A 111 -13.06 -21.82 12.70
CA LEU A 111 -12.54 -20.87 11.70
C LEU A 111 -13.50 -20.72 10.53
N GLN A 112 -13.89 -19.48 10.22
CA GLN A 112 -14.84 -19.18 9.15
C GLN A 112 -14.18 -18.48 7.96
N THR A 113 -13.22 -17.58 8.21
CA THR A 113 -12.60 -16.75 7.17
C THR A 113 -11.08 -16.79 7.22
N ILE A 114 -10.45 -17.00 6.07
CA ILE A 114 -9.01 -16.82 5.83
C ILE A 114 -8.84 -15.59 4.92
N SER A 115 -8.40 -14.46 5.48
CA SER A 115 -8.27 -13.21 4.72
C SER A 115 -7.06 -13.19 3.79
N ALA A 116 -7.00 -12.20 2.90
CA ALA A 116 -5.93 -12.07 1.92
C ALA A 116 -4.52 -12.16 2.56
N TYR A 117 -3.65 -12.97 1.98
CA TYR A 117 -2.27 -13.22 2.40
C TYR A 117 -2.10 -13.77 3.83
N SER A 118 -3.16 -14.20 4.51
CA SER A 118 -3.07 -14.66 5.91
C SER A 118 -2.09 -15.80 6.10
N ILE A 119 -2.06 -16.74 5.14
CA ILE A 119 -1.18 -17.90 5.12
C ILE A 119 -0.33 -17.80 3.85
N SER A 120 0.74 -16.99 3.92
CA SER A 120 1.60 -16.70 2.77
C SER A 120 3.08 -16.90 3.10
N GLU A 121 3.86 -17.41 2.13
CA GLU A 121 5.32 -17.58 2.26
C GLU A 121 5.74 -18.46 3.47
N LEU A 122 4.94 -19.49 3.79
CA LEU A 122 5.31 -20.51 4.78
C LEU A 122 6.13 -21.64 4.13
N SER A 123 6.66 -22.55 4.95
CA SER A 123 7.34 -23.79 4.51
C SER A 123 6.52 -25.05 4.82
N ILE A 124 5.19 -24.92 4.96
CA ILE A 124 4.29 -26.05 5.21
C ILE A 124 4.23 -26.97 3.98
N THR A 125 4.06 -28.28 4.20
CA THR A 125 3.91 -29.27 3.13
C THR A 125 2.46 -29.71 2.91
N SER A 126 1.62 -29.57 3.93
CA SER A 126 0.21 -29.88 3.86
C SER A 126 -0.61 -28.92 4.72
N ILE A 127 -1.89 -28.79 4.39
CA ILE A 127 -2.88 -28.06 5.19
C ILE A 127 -4.23 -28.76 5.10
N ASN A 128 -4.92 -28.86 6.25
CA ASN A 128 -6.31 -29.28 6.32
C ASN A 128 -7.18 -28.07 6.63
N ILE A 129 -8.16 -27.81 5.76
CA ILE A 129 -9.12 -26.72 5.93
C ILE A 129 -10.30 -27.26 6.78
N PRO A 130 -10.60 -26.62 7.93
CA PRO A 130 -11.70 -27.03 8.80
C PRO A 130 -13.06 -26.96 8.13
N SER A 131 -14.02 -27.74 8.63
CA SER A 131 -15.34 -27.84 8.02
C SER A 131 -16.11 -26.51 8.07
N THR A 132 -15.82 -25.69 9.07
CA THR A 132 -16.47 -24.39 9.33
C THR A 132 -16.04 -23.26 8.40
N VAL A 133 -14.97 -23.42 7.63
CA VAL A 133 -14.47 -22.35 6.75
C VAL A 133 -15.47 -22.11 5.64
N THR A 134 -16.03 -20.90 5.59
CA THR A 134 -17.00 -20.48 4.56
C THR A 134 -16.35 -19.67 3.45
N LYS A 135 -15.21 -19.01 3.74
CA LYS A 135 -14.54 -18.08 2.85
C LYS A 135 -13.01 -18.18 2.93
N ILE A 136 -12.37 -18.35 1.78
CA ILE A 136 -10.94 -18.09 1.56
C ILE A 136 -10.87 -16.91 0.60
N GLU A 137 -10.27 -15.79 1.03
CA GLU A 137 -10.21 -14.59 0.21
C GLU A 137 -9.16 -14.68 -0.91
N ILE A 138 -9.17 -13.69 -1.80
CA ILE A 138 -8.16 -13.57 -2.86
C ILE A 138 -6.78 -13.53 -2.21
N PHE A 139 -5.87 -14.41 -2.67
CA PHE A 139 -4.55 -14.63 -2.06
C PHE A 139 -4.57 -15.18 -0.63
N GLY A 140 -5.65 -15.82 -0.15
CA GLY A 140 -5.73 -16.30 1.24
C GLY A 140 -4.64 -17.30 1.64
N ILE A 141 -4.32 -18.24 0.75
CA ILE A 141 -3.26 -19.25 0.93
C ILE A 141 -2.34 -19.23 -0.29
N CYS A 142 -1.24 -18.48 -0.26
CA CYS A 142 -0.47 -18.19 -1.48
C CYS A 142 1.05 -18.20 -1.26
N TYR A 143 1.82 -18.28 -2.35
CA TYR A 143 3.29 -18.24 -2.35
C TYR A 143 3.95 -19.30 -1.44
N ILE A 144 3.32 -20.48 -1.31
CA ILE A 144 3.84 -21.60 -0.51
C ILE A 144 4.46 -22.63 -1.45
N GLY A 145 5.73 -22.42 -1.81
CA GLY A 145 6.45 -23.26 -2.77
C GLY A 145 6.69 -24.70 -2.32
N SER A 146 6.43 -25.03 -1.06
CA SER A 146 6.55 -26.38 -0.47
C SER A 146 5.21 -27.08 -0.24
N LEU A 147 4.07 -26.44 -0.50
CA LEU A 147 2.75 -27.01 -0.24
C LEU A 147 2.39 -28.06 -1.29
N HIS A 148 2.31 -29.33 -0.89
CA HIS A 148 2.01 -30.46 -1.77
C HIS A 148 0.58 -31.00 -1.62
N THR A 149 -0.07 -30.77 -0.47
CA THR A 149 -1.37 -31.36 -0.16
C THR A 149 -2.30 -30.36 0.51
N ILE A 150 -3.51 -30.24 -0.03
CA ILE A 150 -4.62 -29.50 0.58
C ILE A 150 -5.77 -30.48 0.76
N THR A 151 -6.33 -30.51 1.97
CA THR A 151 -7.48 -31.35 2.32
C THR A 151 -8.58 -30.50 2.95
N PHE A 152 -9.81 -30.98 2.87
CA PHE A 152 -10.96 -30.37 3.50
C PHE A 152 -11.57 -31.36 4.50
N SER A 153 -11.94 -30.86 5.67
CA SER A 153 -12.67 -31.65 6.66
C SER A 153 -14.07 -31.94 6.17
N LYS A 154 -14.60 -33.13 6.50
CA LYS A 154 -15.91 -33.61 6.05
C LYS A 154 -17.01 -32.60 6.36
N GLY A 155 -17.86 -32.30 5.37
CA GLY A 155 -18.95 -31.33 5.54
C GLY A 155 -18.49 -29.88 5.42
N SER A 156 -17.47 -29.62 4.61
CA SER A 156 -16.91 -28.29 4.35
C SER A 156 -18.00 -27.29 3.96
N GLN A 157 -17.99 -26.11 4.57
CA GLN A 157 -18.95 -25.02 4.32
C GLN A 157 -18.46 -24.02 3.25
N LEU A 158 -17.31 -24.27 2.62
CA LEU A 158 -16.71 -23.36 1.66
C LEU A 158 -17.65 -23.17 0.46
N LYS A 159 -17.96 -21.91 0.12
CA LYS A 159 -18.92 -21.59 -0.94
C LYS A 159 -18.28 -21.33 -2.30
N GLU A 160 -17.11 -20.71 -2.31
CA GLU A 160 -16.47 -20.26 -3.55
C GLU A 160 -14.95 -20.47 -3.51
N LEU A 161 -14.40 -20.87 -4.65
CA LEU A 161 -12.96 -20.78 -4.94
C LEU A 161 -12.71 -19.50 -5.75
N VAL A 162 -12.34 -18.43 -5.06
CA VAL A 162 -12.15 -17.11 -5.67
C VAL A 162 -10.85 -17.01 -6.48
N PHE A 163 -10.74 -15.96 -7.30
CA PHE A 163 -9.54 -15.63 -8.05
C PHE A 163 -8.28 -15.68 -7.17
N ASN A 164 -7.26 -16.42 -7.60
CA ASN A 164 -5.97 -16.53 -6.90
C ASN A 164 -6.04 -16.94 -5.42
N ALA A 165 -7.08 -17.67 -4.99
CA ALA A 165 -7.18 -18.21 -3.63
C ALA A 165 -5.93 -19.03 -3.22
N PHE A 166 -5.33 -19.75 -4.18
CA PHE A 166 -4.19 -20.64 -3.99
C PHE A 166 -2.93 -20.28 -4.83
N LEU A 167 -2.73 -18.99 -5.11
CA LEU A 167 -1.69 -18.50 -6.03
C LEU A 167 -0.28 -19.02 -5.70
N VAL A 168 0.47 -19.48 -6.73
CA VAL A 168 1.91 -19.84 -6.65
C VAL A 168 2.20 -20.85 -5.52
N THR A 169 1.46 -21.95 -5.55
CA THR A 169 1.67 -23.13 -4.68
C THR A 169 2.03 -24.36 -5.54
N LYS A 170 2.40 -25.49 -4.92
CA LYS A 170 2.93 -26.68 -5.64
C LYS A 170 2.19 -27.99 -5.37
N PHE A 171 0.89 -27.95 -5.07
CA PHE A 171 0.14 -29.18 -4.82
C PHE A 171 -0.19 -29.91 -6.12
N THR A 172 -0.12 -31.24 -6.05
CA THR A 172 -0.25 -32.12 -7.22
C THR A 172 -1.68 -32.60 -7.47
N SER A 173 -2.55 -32.50 -6.46
CA SER A 173 -3.96 -32.86 -6.57
C SER A 173 -4.83 -31.93 -5.71
N PHE A 174 -6.09 -31.77 -6.13
CA PHE A 174 -7.07 -30.98 -5.41
C PHE A 174 -8.45 -31.64 -5.49
N GLU A 175 -9.18 -31.64 -4.38
CA GLU A 175 -10.58 -32.05 -4.33
C GLU A 175 -11.47 -30.82 -4.06
N VAL A 176 -12.41 -30.54 -4.97
CA VAL A 176 -13.44 -29.53 -4.77
C VAL A 176 -14.44 -30.03 -3.72
N PRO A 177 -14.60 -29.35 -2.58
CA PRO A 177 -15.41 -29.83 -1.46
C PRO A 177 -16.93 -29.74 -1.71
N GLU A 178 -17.72 -30.33 -0.81
CA GLU A 178 -19.15 -30.63 -1.02
C GLU A 178 -20.01 -29.40 -1.33
N ASN A 179 -19.77 -28.27 -0.66
CA ASN A 179 -20.67 -27.11 -0.72
C ASN A 179 -20.19 -25.97 -1.62
N VAL A 180 -19.12 -26.17 -2.40
CA VAL A 180 -18.65 -25.17 -3.36
C VAL A 180 -19.64 -25.07 -4.51
N THR A 181 -20.13 -23.85 -4.75
CA THR A 181 -21.10 -23.51 -5.81
C THR A 181 -20.48 -22.68 -6.93
N LYS A 182 -19.31 -22.09 -6.71
CA LYS A 182 -18.61 -21.25 -7.69
C LYS A 182 -17.10 -21.46 -7.65
N ILE A 183 -16.48 -21.50 -8.83
CA ILE A 183 -15.03 -21.65 -9.00
C ILE A 183 -14.58 -20.66 -10.07
N SER A 184 -13.64 -19.78 -9.71
CA SER A 184 -12.85 -19.03 -10.69
C SER A 184 -11.85 -20.00 -11.34
N GLY A 185 -11.77 -20.06 -12.67
CA GLY A 185 -10.73 -20.88 -13.32
C GLY A 185 -9.30 -20.38 -13.06
N ALA A 186 -9.15 -19.14 -12.55
CA ALA A 186 -7.89 -18.60 -12.06
C ALA A 186 -7.70 -18.76 -10.53
N ALA A 187 -8.50 -19.58 -9.84
CA ALA A 187 -8.31 -19.87 -8.41
C ALA A 187 -6.93 -20.50 -8.10
N PHE A 188 -6.37 -21.20 -9.10
CA PHE A 188 -5.14 -21.99 -9.02
C PHE A 188 -4.00 -21.42 -9.89
N SER A 189 -3.99 -20.11 -10.15
CA SER A 189 -2.92 -19.50 -10.95
C SER A 189 -1.55 -19.80 -10.35
N GLY A 190 -0.57 -20.09 -11.21
CA GLY A 190 0.79 -20.44 -10.77
C GLY A 190 0.94 -21.84 -10.17
N VAL A 191 -0.13 -22.64 -10.05
CA VAL A 191 -0.04 -24.05 -9.61
C VAL A 191 0.35 -24.96 -10.78
N GLY A 192 1.56 -24.76 -11.31
CA GLY A 192 2.07 -25.48 -12.48
C GLY A 192 2.46 -26.95 -12.25
N THR A 193 1.95 -27.57 -11.19
CA THR A 193 2.30 -28.94 -10.74
C THR A 193 1.08 -29.86 -10.61
N MET A 194 -0.14 -29.35 -10.79
CA MET A 194 -1.36 -30.13 -10.58
C MET A 194 -1.53 -31.20 -11.66
N THR A 195 -1.60 -32.45 -11.24
CA THR A 195 -1.75 -33.63 -12.12
C THR A 195 -3.18 -34.19 -12.13
N SER A 196 -3.99 -33.84 -11.12
CA SER A 196 -5.40 -34.23 -11.07
C SER A 196 -6.24 -33.24 -10.27
N ILE A 197 -7.49 -33.10 -10.67
CA ILE A 197 -8.51 -32.38 -9.90
C ILE A 197 -9.78 -33.20 -9.89
N ARG A 198 -10.38 -33.34 -8.70
CA ARG A 198 -11.59 -34.13 -8.49
C ARG A 198 -12.66 -33.27 -7.84
N VAL A 199 -13.91 -33.62 -8.06
CA VAL A 199 -15.05 -33.06 -7.34
C VAL A 199 -15.54 -34.09 -6.33
N ASN A 200 -15.74 -33.66 -5.09
CA ASN A 200 -16.29 -34.52 -4.05
C ASN A 200 -17.66 -35.09 -4.51
N PRO A 201 -17.93 -36.40 -4.32
CA PRO A 201 -19.18 -37.02 -4.78
C PRO A 201 -20.47 -36.40 -4.22
N LEU A 202 -20.40 -35.68 -3.10
CA LEU A 202 -21.54 -34.99 -2.50
C LEU A 202 -21.77 -33.58 -3.07
N ASN A 203 -20.85 -33.06 -3.88
CA ASN A 203 -21.03 -31.77 -4.54
C ASN A 203 -22.06 -31.89 -5.68
N GLN A 204 -23.12 -31.09 -5.60
CA GLN A 204 -24.23 -31.12 -6.56
C GLN A 204 -24.07 -30.13 -7.73
N ASN A 205 -23.09 -29.22 -7.65
CA ASN A 205 -22.91 -28.13 -8.61
C ASN A 205 -21.88 -28.46 -9.69
N PHE A 206 -20.93 -29.35 -9.38
CA PHE A 206 -19.83 -29.68 -10.27
C PHE A 206 -19.67 -31.18 -10.45
N TRP A 207 -18.96 -31.55 -11.51
CA TRP A 207 -18.52 -32.90 -11.79
C TRP A 207 -17.10 -32.87 -12.35
N SER A 208 -16.31 -33.93 -12.19
CA SER A 208 -14.95 -34.01 -12.74
C SER A 208 -14.67 -35.35 -13.37
N ASP A 209 -13.81 -35.36 -14.38
CA ASP A 209 -13.27 -36.57 -15.02
C ASP A 209 -11.86 -36.95 -14.49
N THR A 210 -11.47 -36.40 -13.35
CA THR A 210 -10.13 -36.46 -12.70
C THR A 210 -9.07 -35.51 -13.26
N LYS A 211 -9.26 -34.95 -14.45
CA LYS A 211 -8.34 -34.02 -15.11
C LYS A 211 -8.90 -32.60 -15.17
N ALA A 212 -10.21 -32.47 -15.34
CA ALA A 212 -10.92 -31.20 -15.37
C ALA A 212 -12.21 -31.23 -14.54
N VAL A 213 -12.66 -30.03 -14.18
CA VAL A 213 -13.93 -29.77 -13.49
C VAL A 213 -14.91 -29.14 -14.46
N TYR A 214 -16.14 -29.60 -14.43
CA TYR A 214 -17.28 -29.18 -15.22
C TYR A 214 -18.43 -28.76 -14.30
N ASP A 215 -19.35 -27.95 -14.81
CA ASP A 215 -20.68 -27.80 -14.19
C ASP A 215 -21.42 -29.15 -14.14
N SER A 216 -22.43 -29.26 -13.28
CA SER A 216 -23.20 -30.50 -13.09
C SER A 216 -23.88 -30.99 -14.38
N THR A 217 -24.23 -30.06 -15.27
CA THR A 217 -24.81 -30.30 -16.60
C THR A 217 -23.78 -30.67 -17.67
N LYS A 218 -22.47 -30.56 -17.38
CA LYS A 218 -21.34 -30.80 -18.32
C LYS A 218 -21.40 -29.94 -19.59
N THR A 219 -22.04 -28.77 -19.50
CA THR A 219 -22.14 -27.77 -20.56
C THR A 219 -21.03 -26.73 -20.48
N THR A 220 -20.38 -26.61 -19.33
CA THR A 220 -19.28 -25.67 -19.11
C THR A 220 -18.09 -26.41 -18.51
N ILE A 221 -16.91 -26.27 -19.12
CA ILE A 221 -15.64 -26.64 -18.47
C ILE A 221 -15.14 -25.45 -17.64
N ILE A 222 -14.86 -25.70 -16.38
CA ILE A 222 -14.60 -24.68 -15.35
C ILE A 222 -13.10 -24.49 -15.12
N TYR A 223 -12.36 -25.59 -15.01
CA TYR A 223 -10.92 -25.61 -14.77
C TYR A 223 -10.30 -26.94 -15.23
N CYS A 224 -9.06 -26.91 -15.71
CA CYS A 224 -8.29 -28.07 -16.10
C CYS A 224 -6.92 -28.10 -15.38
N ALA A 225 -6.54 -29.24 -14.81
CA ALA A 225 -5.27 -29.40 -14.10
C ALA A 225 -4.07 -29.20 -15.05
N SER A 226 -3.00 -28.60 -14.54
CA SER A 226 -1.90 -28.08 -15.37
C SER A 226 -1.02 -29.14 -16.05
N VAL A 227 -0.91 -30.34 -15.47
CA VAL A 227 0.05 -31.39 -15.89
C VAL A 227 -0.69 -32.73 -16.10
N ILE A 228 -1.51 -32.80 -17.15
CA ILE A 228 -2.38 -33.96 -17.44
C ILE A 228 -2.03 -34.74 -18.72
N GLY A 229 -0.84 -34.49 -19.27
CA GLY A 229 -0.33 -35.06 -20.52
C GLY A 229 -0.06 -34.00 -21.59
N ASP A 230 0.16 -34.45 -22.83
CA ASP A 230 0.39 -33.56 -23.98
C ASP A 230 -0.89 -33.06 -24.65
N SER A 231 -2.00 -33.81 -24.52
CA SER A 231 -3.28 -33.50 -25.16
C SER A 231 -4.49 -33.75 -24.27
N TYR A 232 -5.55 -32.97 -24.46
CA TYR A 232 -6.83 -33.14 -23.75
C TYR A 232 -8.02 -32.92 -24.68
N GLU A 233 -9.03 -33.79 -24.57
CA GLU A 233 -10.28 -33.71 -25.33
C GLU A 233 -11.42 -33.25 -24.41
N ILE A 234 -12.05 -32.13 -24.75
CA ILE A 234 -13.17 -31.59 -23.99
C ILE A 234 -14.44 -32.38 -24.34
N LEU A 235 -15.25 -32.71 -23.33
CA LEU A 235 -16.53 -33.40 -23.50
C LEU A 235 -17.42 -32.78 -24.57
N HIS A 236 -17.98 -33.60 -25.46
CA HIS A 236 -18.83 -33.19 -26.58
C HIS A 236 -20.09 -32.37 -26.19
N THR A 237 -20.52 -32.42 -24.92
CA THR A 237 -21.65 -31.67 -24.37
C THR A 237 -21.32 -30.22 -24.05
N VAL A 238 -20.04 -29.83 -24.05
CA VAL A 238 -19.62 -28.50 -23.64
C VAL A 238 -19.95 -27.46 -24.70
N THR A 239 -20.58 -26.38 -24.28
CA THR A 239 -20.91 -25.19 -25.07
C THR A 239 -20.08 -23.97 -24.66
N LYS A 240 -19.48 -23.98 -23.46
CA LYS A 240 -18.75 -22.84 -22.87
C LYS A 240 -17.44 -23.24 -22.19
N ILE A 241 -16.40 -22.40 -22.35
CA ILE A 241 -15.11 -22.51 -21.66
C ILE A 241 -14.92 -21.32 -20.72
N ASN A 242 -14.73 -21.61 -19.44
CA ASN A 242 -14.70 -20.62 -18.35
C ASN A 242 -13.40 -19.80 -18.30
N GLU A 243 -13.46 -18.65 -17.61
CA GLU A 243 -12.32 -17.75 -17.42
C GLU A 243 -11.11 -18.48 -16.82
N GLY A 244 -9.96 -18.39 -17.49
CA GLY A 244 -8.72 -18.99 -17.01
C GLY A 244 -8.69 -20.53 -16.95
N CYS A 245 -9.63 -21.22 -17.60
CA CYS A 245 -9.79 -22.69 -17.52
C CYS A 245 -8.49 -23.48 -17.73
N PHE A 246 -7.65 -23.08 -18.69
CA PHE A 246 -6.38 -23.71 -19.00
C PHE A 246 -5.16 -22.84 -18.65
N THR A 247 -5.32 -21.84 -17.76
CA THR A 247 -4.22 -20.98 -17.35
C THR A 247 -3.09 -21.81 -16.74
N GLY A 248 -1.87 -21.63 -17.24
CA GLY A 248 -0.70 -22.37 -16.77
C GLY A 248 -0.67 -23.86 -17.15
N SER A 249 -1.56 -24.32 -18.03
CA SER A 249 -1.54 -25.67 -18.57
C SER A 249 -0.25 -25.96 -19.36
N GLN A 250 0.23 -27.20 -19.28
CA GLN A 250 1.36 -27.70 -20.08
C GLN A 250 0.91 -28.49 -21.32
N LEU A 251 -0.39 -28.51 -21.61
CA LEU A 251 -0.94 -29.14 -22.80
C LEU A 251 -0.37 -28.50 -24.08
N LYS A 252 0.04 -29.34 -25.03
CA LYS A 252 0.44 -28.91 -26.38
C LYS A 252 -0.74 -28.84 -27.34
N THR A 253 -1.81 -29.58 -27.08
CA THR A 253 -3.00 -29.62 -27.93
C THR A 253 -4.27 -29.75 -27.09
N ILE A 254 -5.30 -28.98 -27.44
CA ILE A 254 -6.63 -29.06 -26.84
C ILE A 254 -7.64 -29.29 -27.96
N ILE A 255 -8.43 -30.36 -27.84
CA ILE A 255 -9.48 -30.70 -28.80
C ILE A 255 -10.80 -30.12 -28.28
N ILE A 256 -11.34 -29.13 -29.01
CA ILE A 256 -12.57 -28.44 -28.66
C ILE A 256 -13.72 -29.01 -29.49
N PRO A 257 -14.85 -29.42 -28.88
CA PRO A 257 -15.98 -29.96 -29.62
C PRO A 257 -16.72 -28.88 -30.41
N PRO A 258 -17.37 -29.22 -31.53
CA PRO A 258 -18.07 -28.24 -32.38
C PRO A 258 -19.24 -27.49 -31.72
N ALA A 259 -19.74 -28.01 -30.60
CA ALA A 259 -20.83 -27.42 -29.83
C ALA A 259 -20.41 -26.16 -29.05
N VAL A 260 -19.10 -25.90 -28.89
CA VAL A 260 -18.62 -24.71 -28.16
C VAL A 260 -18.88 -23.43 -28.94
N THR A 261 -19.55 -22.49 -28.29
CA THR A 261 -19.94 -21.18 -28.84
C THR A 261 -19.32 -20.00 -28.11
N GLU A 262 -18.86 -20.21 -26.87
CA GLU A 262 -18.37 -19.15 -25.98
C GLU A 262 -17.06 -19.54 -25.28
N PHE A 263 -16.07 -18.66 -25.37
CA PHE A 263 -14.90 -18.65 -24.49
C PHE A 263 -15.01 -17.46 -23.52
N GLN A 264 -14.27 -17.51 -22.41
CA GLN A 264 -14.10 -16.38 -21.51
C GLN A 264 -12.64 -15.89 -21.45
N GLN A 265 -12.39 -14.80 -20.72
CA GLN A 265 -11.07 -14.18 -20.65
C GLN A 265 -10.01 -15.17 -20.14
N TYR A 266 -8.79 -15.06 -20.66
CA TYR A 266 -7.65 -15.91 -20.26
C TYR A 266 -7.84 -17.44 -20.43
N SER A 267 -8.92 -17.91 -21.09
CA SER A 267 -9.28 -19.34 -21.13
C SER A 267 -8.13 -20.28 -21.50
N PHE A 268 -7.25 -19.85 -22.41
CA PHE A 268 -6.10 -20.61 -22.92
C PHE A 268 -4.75 -19.92 -22.66
N SER A 269 -4.66 -19.03 -21.66
CA SER A 269 -3.44 -18.28 -21.32
C SER A 269 -2.36 -19.21 -20.73
N CYS A 270 -1.56 -19.85 -21.59
CA CYS A 270 -0.57 -20.85 -21.20
C CYS A 270 0.60 -20.91 -22.19
N GLN A 271 1.78 -21.35 -21.76
CA GLN A 271 3.03 -21.22 -22.53
C GLN A 271 3.29 -22.38 -23.51
N TYR A 272 2.59 -23.50 -23.37
CA TYR A 272 2.92 -24.75 -24.07
C TYR A 272 1.98 -25.12 -25.22
N LEU A 273 0.83 -24.45 -25.33
CA LEU A 273 -0.18 -24.77 -26.34
C LEU A 273 0.33 -24.40 -27.73
N GLN A 274 0.51 -25.41 -28.59
CA GLN A 274 1.08 -25.27 -29.93
C GLN A 274 0.03 -25.38 -31.04
N ASN A 275 -1.01 -26.19 -30.83
CA ASN A 275 -2.05 -26.44 -31.81
C ASN A 275 -3.44 -26.35 -31.19
N ILE A 276 -4.32 -25.58 -31.83
CA ILE A 276 -5.74 -25.53 -31.48
C ILE A 276 -6.58 -25.31 -32.74
N GLN A 277 -7.69 -26.05 -32.84
CA GLN A 277 -8.72 -25.79 -33.84
C GLN A 277 -9.88 -25.07 -33.16
N LEU A 278 -10.18 -23.86 -33.63
CA LEU A 278 -11.30 -23.09 -33.08
C LEU A 278 -12.63 -23.69 -33.57
N PRO A 279 -13.65 -23.83 -32.69
CA PRO A 279 -14.89 -24.49 -33.04
C PRO A 279 -15.70 -23.61 -34.03
N PRO A 280 -16.40 -24.22 -35.00
CA PRO A 280 -17.06 -23.48 -36.08
C PRO A 280 -18.21 -22.57 -35.62
N ASN A 281 -18.74 -22.79 -34.41
CA ASN A 281 -19.84 -21.99 -33.84
C ASN A 281 -19.37 -20.91 -32.87
N LEU A 282 -18.06 -20.67 -32.74
CA LEU A 282 -17.52 -19.62 -31.90
C LEU A 282 -17.98 -18.24 -32.39
N THR A 283 -18.46 -17.40 -31.46
CA THR A 283 -19.00 -16.07 -31.79
C THR A 283 -18.03 -14.91 -31.52
N GLY A 284 -17.01 -15.13 -30.69
CA GLY A 284 -16.07 -14.11 -30.25
C GLY A 284 -14.82 -14.69 -29.59
N ILE A 285 -13.73 -13.93 -29.58
CA ILE A 285 -12.48 -14.29 -28.90
C ILE A 285 -12.21 -13.26 -27.79
N PRO A 286 -12.36 -13.62 -26.49
CA PRO A 286 -12.19 -12.70 -25.37
C PRO A 286 -10.80 -12.08 -25.20
N THR A 287 -10.74 -11.07 -24.32
CA THR A 287 -9.50 -10.46 -23.83
C THR A 287 -8.50 -11.51 -23.38
N SER A 288 -7.26 -11.41 -23.88
CA SER A 288 -6.14 -12.27 -23.49
C SER A 288 -6.41 -13.79 -23.57
N CYS A 289 -7.38 -14.22 -24.38
CA CYS A 289 -7.84 -15.60 -24.44
C CYS A 289 -6.70 -16.61 -24.70
N PHE A 290 -5.79 -16.28 -25.62
CA PHE A 290 -4.64 -17.10 -26.02
C PHE A 290 -3.31 -16.45 -25.63
N ALA A 291 -3.29 -15.52 -24.67
CA ALA A 291 -2.09 -14.78 -24.33
C ALA A 291 -0.93 -15.71 -23.91
N GLY A 292 0.26 -15.46 -24.46
CA GLY A 292 1.47 -16.21 -24.15
C GLY A 292 1.57 -17.62 -24.72
N THR A 293 0.66 -18.03 -25.62
CA THR A 293 0.68 -19.37 -26.22
C THR A 293 1.79 -19.57 -27.25
N ALA A 294 2.17 -20.84 -27.45
CA ALA A 294 3.15 -21.26 -28.46
C ALA A 294 2.49 -21.60 -29.81
N LEU A 295 1.27 -21.09 -30.06
CA LEU A 295 0.55 -21.31 -31.31
C LEU A 295 1.38 -20.81 -32.50
N THR A 296 1.43 -21.58 -33.59
CA THR A 296 2.15 -21.19 -34.82
C THR A 296 1.23 -20.62 -35.89
N SER A 297 -0.02 -21.08 -35.95
CA SER A 297 -1.04 -20.56 -36.85
C SER A 297 -2.43 -20.60 -36.23
N VAL A 298 -3.28 -19.64 -36.59
CA VAL A 298 -4.68 -19.58 -36.16
C VAL A 298 -5.59 -19.22 -37.33
N VAL A 299 -6.67 -19.97 -37.51
CA VAL A 299 -7.74 -19.64 -38.46
C VAL A 299 -8.99 -19.28 -37.67
N ILE A 300 -9.44 -18.04 -37.80
CA ILE A 300 -10.61 -17.53 -37.08
C ILE A 300 -11.88 -17.97 -37.84
N PRO A 301 -12.85 -18.64 -37.18
CA PRO A 301 -14.08 -19.11 -37.83
C PRO A 301 -15.02 -17.98 -38.31
N ASP A 302 -15.79 -18.24 -39.36
CA ASP A 302 -16.67 -17.26 -40.03
C ASP A 302 -17.85 -16.74 -39.18
N LYS A 303 -18.09 -17.31 -38.00
CA LYS A 303 -19.11 -16.82 -37.04
C LYS A 303 -18.54 -15.88 -35.99
N VAL A 304 -17.22 -15.71 -35.92
CA VAL A 304 -16.58 -14.79 -34.98
C VAL A 304 -16.83 -13.36 -35.43
N THR A 305 -17.44 -12.55 -34.57
CA THR A 305 -17.74 -11.14 -34.86
C THR A 305 -16.78 -10.18 -34.18
N TRP A 306 -16.04 -10.61 -33.16
CA TRP A 306 -15.10 -9.76 -32.45
C TRP A 306 -13.90 -10.52 -31.89
N ILE A 307 -12.76 -9.84 -31.79
CA ILE A 307 -11.53 -10.28 -31.12
C ILE A 307 -11.20 -9.25 -30.05
N GLY A 308 -11.05 -9.66 -28.79
CA GLY A 308 -10.85 -8.79 -27.65
C GLY A 308 -9.41 -8.26 -27.54
N PRO A 309 -9.18 -7.25 -26.67
CA PRO A 309 -7.85 -6.69 -26.45
C PRO A 309 -6.84 -7.77 -26.03
N SER A 310 -5.61 -7.69 -26.55
CA SER A 310 -4.53 -8.60 -26.17
C SER A 310 -4.81 -10.10 -26.37
N ALA A 311 -5.83 -10.49 -27.14
CA ALA A 311 -6.29 -11.88 -27.32
C ALA A 311 -5.15 -12.87 -27.63
N PHE A 312 -4.21 -12.48 -28.49
CA PHE A 312 -3.01 -13.25 -28.86
C PHE A 312 -1.71 -12.53 -28.46
N SER A 313 -1.77 -11.65 -27.46
CA SER A 313 -0.58 -10.97 -26.92
C SER A 313 0.49 -11.99 -26.50
N ASN A 314 1.77 -11.64 -26.66
CA ASN A 314 2.92 -12.49 -26.30
C ASN A 314 2.94 -13.89 -26.95
N CYS A 315 2.15 -14.15 -28.00
CA CYS A 315 2.23 -15.37 -28.80
C CYS A 315 3.41 -15.29 -29.78
N TYR A 316 4.64 -15.31 -29.28
CA TYR A 316 5.84 -15.05 -30.11
C TYR A 316 6.12 -16.13 -31.17
N SER A 317 5.51 -17.31 -31.04
CA SER A 317 5.60 -18.38 -32.05
C SER A 317 4.59 -18.23 -33.19
N LEU A 318 3.60 -17.34 -33.07
CA LEU A 318 2.54 -17.20 -34.05
C LEU A 318 3.06 -16.48 -35.30
N THR A 319 3.04 -17.16 -36.43
CA THR A 319 3.52 -16.65 -37.73
C THR A 319 2.38 -16.41 -38.72
N TYR A 320 1.19 -16.96 -38.48
CA TYR A 320 0.04 -16.79 -39.37
C TYR A 320 -1.27 -16.64 -38.60
N ILE A 321 -2.08 -15.67 -38.99
CA ILE A 321 -3.47 -15.56 -38.53
C ILE A 321 -4.40 -15.12 -39.67
N TYR A 322 -5.53 -15.80 -39.83
CA TYR A 322 -6.59 -15.41 -40.78
C TYR A 322 -7.74 -14.70 -40.06
N VAL A 323 -8.17 -13.54 -40.57
CA VAL A 323 -9.30 -12.76 -40.04
C VAL A 323 -10.44 -12.71 -41.09
N PRO A 324 -11.61 -13.33 -40.84
CA PRO A 324 -12.72 -13.35 -41.78
C PRO A 324 -13.48 -12.02 -41.86
N GLU A 325 -14.37 -11.91 -42.85
CA GLU A 325 -15.21 -10.71 -43.06
C GLU A 325 -16.22 -10.45 -41.93
N SER A 326 -16.57 -11.50 -41.18
CA SER A 326 -17.52 -11.44 -40.08
C SER A 326 -17.02 -10.62 -38.88
N VAL A 327 -15.71 -10.44 -38.75
CA VAL A 327 -15.10 -9.69 -37.65
C VAL A 327 -15.34 -8.19 -37.86
N THR A 328 -16.19 -7.62 -37.00
CA THR A 328 -16.56 -6.20 -36.99
C THR A 328 -15.92 -5.42 -35.85
N SER A 329 -15.19 -6.09 -34.95
CA SER A 329 -14.45 -5.43 -33.87
C SER A 329 -13.13 -6.14 -33.57
N LEU A 330 -12.03 -5.40 -33.62
CA LEU A 330 -10.72 -5.81 -33.13
C LEU A 330 -10.35 -4.99 -31.90
N GLY A 331 -10.03 -5.64 -30.80
CA GLY A 331 -9.55 -5.01 -29.58
C GLY A 331 -8.09 -4.57 -29.70
N GLY A 332 -7.71 -3.59 -28.89
CA GLY A 332 -6.35 -3.05 -28.90
C GLY A 332 -5.28 -4.12 -28.67
N SER A 333 -4.24 -4.07 -29.51
CA SER A 333 -3.12 -5.02 -29.49
C SER A 333 -3.52 -6.50 -29.42
N CYS A 334 -4.59 -6.86 -30.13
CA CYS A 334 -5.10 -8.22 -30.13
C CYS A 334 -4.16 -9.24 -30.79
N PHE A 335 -3.23 -8.82 -31.64
CA PHE A 335 -2.23 -9.69 -32.29
C PHE A 335 -0.87 -9.59 -31.59
N PRO A 336 -0.01 -10.62 -31.67
CA PRO A 336 1.32 -10.55 -31.08
C PRO A 336 2.24 -9.60 -31.88
N SER A 337 3.10 -8.87 -31.18
CA SER A 337 4.19 -8.11 -31.78
C SER A 337 5.33 -9.04 -32.21
N ASN A 338 5.12 -9.76 -33.32
CA ASN A 338 6.10 -10.67 -33.94
C ASN A 338 6.42 -10.20 -35.37
N LYS A 339 7.71 -9.99 -35.68
CA LYS A 339 8.17 -9.54 -37.01
C LYS A 339 7.87 -10.53 -38.14
N ASN A 340 7.67 -11.80 -37.81
CA ASN A 340 7.36 -12.86 -38.79
C ASN A 340 5.85 -13.17 -38.88
N LEU A 341 5.01 -12.39 -38.20
CA LEU A 341 3.57 -12.59 -38.24
C LEU A 341 3.00 -12.07 -39.57
N PHE A 342 2.35 -12.97 -40.32
CA PHE A 342 1.50 -12.63 -41.44
C PHE A 342 0.03 -12.63 -41.00
N ILE A 343 -0.59 -11.45 -41.02
CA ILE A 343 -2.03 -11.28 -40.74
C ILE A 343 -2.78 -11.22 -42.07
N ASN A 344 -3.48 -12.30 -42.39
CA ASN A 344 -4.32 -12.40 -43.57
C ASN A 344 -5.74 -11.90 -43.26
N ILE A 345 -6.01 -10.62 -43.54
CA ILE A 345 -7.34 -10.04 -43.38
C ILE A 345 -8.14 -10.23 -44.68
N SER A 346 -9.36 -10.77 -44.57
CA SER A 346 -10.29 -10.90 -45.71
C SER A 346 -10.48 -9.57 -46.45
N GLU A 347 -10.45 -9.60 -47.78
CA GLU A 347 -10.64 -8.40 -48.62
C GLU A 347 -11.98 -7.70 -48.38
N LYS A 348 -12.99 -8.43 -47.89
CA LYS A 348 -14.32 -7.90 -47.55
C LYS A 348 -14.44 -7.41 -46.09
N SER A 349 -13.42 -7.62 -45.26
CA SER A 349 -13.38 -7.12 -43.88
C SER A 349 -13.50 -5.59 -43.84
N ILE A 350 -13.97 -5.05 -42.73
CA ILE A 350 -13.93 -3.61 -42.46
C ILE A 350 -12.55 -3.13 -41.98
N PHE A 351 -11.60 -4.04 -41.77
CA PHE A 351 -10.23 -3.73 -41.36
C PHE A 351 -9.26 -3.86 -42.52
N ASN A 352 -8.12 -3.19 -42.42
CA ASN A 352 -6.99 -3.31 -43.34
C ASN A 352 -5.67 -3.04 -42.61
N ILE A 353 -4.57 -3.40 -43.26
CA ILE A 353 -3.21 -3.01 -42.84
C ILE A 353 -2.70 -2.00 -43.86
N ASP A 354 -2.30 -0.82 -43.42
CA ASP A 354 -1.77 0.20 -44.32
C ASP A 354 -0.28 -0.03 -44.66
N LYS A 355 0.28 0.88 -45.46
CA LYS A 355 1.70 0.85 -45.87
C LYS A 355 2.69 1.04 -44.71
N GLN A 356 2.27 1.62 -43.58
CA GLN A 356 3.07 1.80 -42.38
C GLN A 356 2.90 0.63 -41.39
N LEU A 357 2.19 -0.43 -41.81
CA LEU A 357 1.86 -1.61 -41.00
C LEU A 357 0.96 -1.28 -39.80
N LEU A 358 0.06 -0.31 -39.94
CA LEU A 358 -0.99 -0.02 -38.97
C LEU A 358 -2.23 -0.84 -39.27
N VAL A 359 -2.75 -1.56 -38.27
CA VAL A 359 -4.04 -2.25 -38.33
C VAL A 359 -5.14 -1.24 -38.05
N LEU A 360 -5.93 -0.91 -39.07
CA LEU A 360 -6.90 0.19 -39.08
C LEU A 360 -8.29 -0.32 -39.50
N THR A 361 -9.32 0.46 -39.19
CA THR A 361 -10.59 0.37 -39.93
C THR A 361 -10.41 0.99 -41.32
N LYS A 362 -11.09 0.45 -42.34
CA LYS A 362 -11.02 0.90 -43.74
C LYS A 362 -11.44 2.34 -43.96
N ASP A 363 -12.25 2.88 -43.06
CA ASP A 363 -12.66 4.30 -43.05
C ASP A 363 -11.64 5.22 -42.34
N ASN A 364 -10.53 4.66 -41.83
CA ASN A 364 -9.47 5.31 -41.06
C ASN A 364 -9.95 6.02 -39.79
N THR A 365 -10.98 5.49 -39.13
CA THR A 365 -11.52 6.09 -37.88
C THR A 365 -10.88 5.54 -36.61
N SER A 366 -10.26 4.35 -36.64
CA SER A 366 -9.57 3.80 -35.46
C SER A 366 -8.31 3.00 -35.78
N ILE A 367 -7.33 3.06 -34.87
CA ILE A 367 -6.13 2.23 -34.89
C ILE A 367 -6.25 1.14 -33.85
N THR A 368 -6.14 -0.11 -34.28
CA THR A 368 -6.16 -1.28 -33.39
C THR A 368 -4.78 -1.61 -32.85
N GLN A 369 -3.77 -1.60 -33.72
CA GLN A 369 -2.41 -2.02 -33.39
C GLN A 369 -1.43 -1.51 -34.45
N SER A 370 -0.21 -1.19 -34.03
CA SER A 370 0.94 -0.95 -34.90
C SER A 370 1.83 -2.19 -34.93
N LEU A 371 2.10 -2.68 -36.13
CA LEU A 371 3.11 -3.72 -36.40
C LEU A 371 4.40 -3.08 -36.95
N SER A 372 4.46 -1.75 -36.96
CA SER A 372 5.53 -0.97 -37.56
C SER A 372 6.81 -1.05 -36.74
N SER A 373 7.94 -1.10 -37.45
CA SER A 373 9.26 -0.81 -36.87
C SER A 373 9.79 0.56 -37.29
N GLU A 374 8.95 1.42 -37.86
CA GLU A 374 9.34 2.77 -38.25
C GLU A 374 9.56 3.65 -37.02
N ALA A 375 10.42 4.65 -37.17
CA ALA A 375 10.68 5.63 -36.13
C ALA A 375 9.65 6.77 -36.16
N ASN A 376 9.11 7.10 -37.32
CA ASN A 376 8.20 8.22 -37.49
C ASN A 376 6.94 7.68 -38.15
N ILE A 377 5.81 7.77 -37.45
CA ILE A 377 4.53 7.31 -37.97
C ILE A 377 3.63 8.52 -38.19
N LYS A 378 2.99 8.55 -39.35
CA LYS A 378 2.00 9.56 -39.72
C LYS A 378 0.61 8.95 -39.68
N ILE A 379 -0.20 9.39 -38.71
CA ILE A 379 -1.56 8.90 -38.49
C ILE A 379 -2.55 9.69 -39.38
N PRO A 380 -3.51 9.02 -40.05
CA PRO A 380 -4.58 9.70 -40.78
C PRO A 380 -5.41 10.62 -39.86
N SER A 381 -5.71 11.84 -40.31
CA SER A 381 -6.42 12.85 -39.50
C SER A 381 -7.84 12.43 -39.09
N LYS A 382 -8.47 11.49 -39.82
CA LYS A 382 -9.79 10.93 -39.50
C LYS A 382 -9.80 9.98 -38.30
N VAL A 383 -8.63 9.57 -37.81
CA VAL A 383 -8.55 8.68 -36.64
C VAL A 383 -9.11 9.41 -35.44
N ARG A 384 -10.14 8.82 -34.83
CA ARG A 384 -10.80 9.29 -33.61
C ARG A 384 -10.30 8.55 -32.38
N ILE A 385 -10.01 7.26 -32.53
CA ILE A 385 -9.67 6.34 -31.44
C ILE A 385 -8.35 5.62 -31.75
N ILE A 386 -7.41 5.67 -30.81
CA ILE A 386 -6.23 4.78 -30.77
C ILE A 386 -6.46 3.78 -29.64
N LYS A 387 -6.53 2.50 -29.97
CA LYS A 387 -6.96 1.45 -29.03
C LYS A 387 -5.89 1.03 -28.03
N VAL A 388 -6.32 0.29 -27.00
CA VAL A 388 -5.50 -0.24 -25.91
C VAL A 388 -4.17 -0.80 -26.43
N GLY A 389 -3.06 -0.28 -25.92
CA GLY A 389 -1.73 -0.79 -26.22
C GLY A 389 -1.29 -0.70 -27.69
N ALA A 390 -1.99 0.05 -28.56
CA ALA A 390 -1.79 -0.03 -30.01
C ALA A 390 -0.34 0.18 -30.47
N PHE A 391 0.44 1.01 -29.77
CA PHE A 391 1.86 1.27 -30.01
C PHE A 391 2.75 0.85 -28.85
N ALA A 392 2.19 0.24 -27.80
CA ALA A 392 2.92 -0.07 -26.56
C ALA A 392 4.19 -0.86 -26.82
N ASN A 393 5.24 -0.57 -26.04
CA ASN A 393 6.56 -1.16 -26.12
C ASN A 393 7.29 -0.91 -27.45
N SER A 394 6.86 0.02 -28.30
CA SER A 394 7.59 0.35 -29.52
C SER A 394 8.96 0.97 -29.22
N GLN A 395 10.03 0.21 -29.49
CA GLN A 395 11.42 0.61 -29.24
C GLN A 395 12.06 1.37 -30.40
N SER A 396 11.36 1.53 -31.52
CA SER A 396 11.78 2.33 -32.68
C SER A 396 11.10 3.70 -32.72
N LEU A 397 9.86 3.78 -32.27
CA LEU A 397 9.01 4.97 -32.41
C LEU A 397 9.61 6.18 -31.69
N THR A 398 9.91 7.22 -32.46
CA THR A 398 10.41 8.51 -32.00
C THR A 398 9.37 9.61 -32.13
N THR A 399 8.54 9.60 -33.18
CA THR A 399 7.55 10.65 -33.41
C THR A 399 6.22 10.10 -33.92
N ILE A 400 5.14 10.70 -33.43
CA ILE A 400 3.79 10.58 -34.00
C ILE A 400 3.38 11.93 -34.56
N SER A 401 3.01 11.96 -35.83
CA SER A 401 2.46 13.13 -36.52
C SER A 401 1.11 12.78 -37.16
N PHE A 402 0.35 13.79 -37.54
CA PHE A 402 -0.92 13.63 -38.26
C PHE A 402 -0.83 14.30 -39.64
N ASP A 403 -1.66 13.85 -40.58
CA ASP A 403 -1.72 14.44 -41.92
C ASP A 403 -2.14 15.92 -41.91
N GLU A 404 -3.09 16.25 -41.05
CA GLU A 404 -3.69 17.57 -40.82
C GLU A 404 -4.16 17.63 -39.35
N ASP A 405 -4.98 18.63 -39.00
CA ASP A 405 -5.62 18.68 -37.68
C ASP A 405 -6.46 17.42 -37.41
N THR A 406 -6.14 16.75 -36.32
CA THR A 406 -6.67 15.42 -36.00
C THR A 406 -8.09 15.46 -35.42
N GLU A 407 -8.90 14.45 -35.77
CA GLU A 407 -10.19 14.15 -35.14
C GLU A 407 -10.06 13.34 -33.84
N LEU A 408 -8.83 13.04 -33.41
CA LEU A 408 -8.54 12.26 -32.20
C LEU A 408 -9.28 12.85 -30.98
N ASN A 409 -10.16 12.05 -30.40
CA ASN A 409 -10.93 12.41 -29.21
C ASN A 409 -10.62 11.49 -28.02
N GLU A 410 -10.12 10.27 -28.28
CA GLU A 410 -9.82 9.26 -27.28
C GLU A 410 -8.54 8.48 -27.62
N ILE A 411 -7.71 8.28 -26.59
CA ILE A 411 -6.57 7.35 -26.60
C ILE A 411 -6.81 6.38 -25.44
N GLU A 412 -7.03 5.10 -25.76
CA GLU A 412 -7.36 4.04 -24.80
C GLU A 412 -6.13 3.55 -24.03
N TYR A 413 -6.34 2.93 -22.86
CA TYR A 413 -5.31 2.46 -21.91
C TYR A 413 -3.96 2.05 -22.53
N GLY A 414 -2.90 2.73 -22.09
CA GLY A 414 -1.52 2.37 -22.39
C GLY A 414 -1.17 2.32 -23.87
N ALA A 415 -1.86 3.06 -24.76
CA ALA A 415 -1.61 2.91 -26.19
C ALA A 415 -0.17 3.25 -26.60
N PHE A 416 0.52 4.14 -25.89
CA PHE A 416 1.95 4.41 -26.06
C PHE A 416 2.83 3.97 -24.86
N GLU A 417 2.34 3.12 -23.94
CA GLU A 417 3.11 2.70 -22.75
C GLU A 417 4.48 2.12 -23.17
N ASP A 418 5.55 2.49 -22.46
CA ASP A 418 6.90 1.98 -22.67
C ASP A 418 7.48 2.23 -24.09
N CYS A 419 6.98 3.24 -24.81
CA CYS A 419 7.62 3.77 -26.02
C CYS A 419 8.84 4.62 -25.66
N THR A 420 9.93 3.95 -25.23
CA THR A 420 11.11 4.58 -24.59
C THR A 420 11.91 5.56 -25.45
N LYS A 421 11.57 5.71 -26.74
CA LYS A 421 12.17 6.68 -27.66
C LYS A 421 11.21 7.74 -28.16
N LEU A 422 9.93 7.69 -27.79
CA LEU A 422 8.91 8.63 -28.25
C LEU A 422 9.13 10.00 -27.59
N THR A 423 9.64 10.95 -28.37
CA THR A 423 9.97 12.31 -27.90
C THR A 423 8.94 13.36 -28.30
N SER A 424 8.12 13.08 -29.31
CA SER A 424 7.14 14.03 -29.85
C SER A 424 5.80 13.37 -30.18
N PHE A 425 4.71 13.99 -29.72
CA PHE A 425 3.32 13.59 -29.99
C PHE A 425 2.44 14.84 -30.12
N TYR A 426 1.59 14.89 -31.15
CA TYR A 426 0.61 15.96 -31.34
C TYR A 426 -0.76 15.57 -30.76
N PHE A 427 -1.20 16.23 -29.69
CA PHE A 427 -2.45 15.91 -28.99
C PHE A 427 -3.72 16.44 -29.67
N GLY A 428 -3.58 17.38 -30.63
CA GLY A 428 -4.72 18.03 -31.27
C GLY A 428 -5.58 18.88 -30.34
N SER A 429 -6.66 19.44 -30.87
CA SER A 429 -7.57 20.34 -30.15
C SER A 429 -8.83 19.67 -29.58
N LYS A 430 -9.13 18.44 -30.01
CA LYS A 430 -10.39 17.72 -29.68
C LYS A 430 -10.27 16.66 -28.59
N LEU A 431 -9.06 16.35 -28.14
CA LEU A 431 -8.80 15.31 -27.14
C LEU A 431 -9.46 15.66 -25.80
N GLN A 432 -10.30 14.76 -25.30
CA GLN A 432 -11.02 14.95 -24.03
C GLN A 432 -10.39 14.16 -22.89
N THR A 433 -9.97 12.93 -23.19
CA THR A 433 -9.50 11.97 -22.18
C THR A 433 -8.18 11.36 -22.62
N ILE A 434 -7.26 11.30 -21.66
CA ILE A 434 -6.02 10.52 -21.75
C ILE A 434 -6.13 9.42 -20.70
N ASN A 435 -6.11 8.16 -21.11
CA ASN A 435 -6.34 7.04 -20.20
C ASN A 435 -5.09 6.69 -19.37
N ALA A 436 -5.23 5.73 -18.47
CA ALA A 436 -4.13 5.30 -17.59
C ALA A 436 -2.94 4.72 -18.38
N ASN A 437 -1.73 4.95 -17.88
CA ASN A 437 -0.44 4.51 -18.42
C ASN A 437 -0.10 4.98 -19.85
N GLU A 438 -0.88 5.89 -20.44
CA GLU A 438 -0.83 6.20 -21.87
C GLU A 438 0.57 6.49 -22.44
N PHE A 439 1.29 7.42 -21.83
CA PHE A 439 2.66 7.83 -22.16
C PHE A 439 3.65 7.51 -21.04
N LYS A 440 3.35 6.50 -20.22
CA LYS A 440 4.26 6.08 -19.15
C LYS A 440 5.59 5.63 -19.76
N ASN A 441 6.68 6.12 -19.19
CA ASN A 441 8.06 5.89 -19.65
C ASN A 441 8.35 6.39 -21.08
N CYS A 442 7.52 7.30 -21.64
CA CYS A 442 7.80 7.96 -22.91
C CYS A 442 8.60 9.25 -22.68
N PRO A 443 9.79 9.43 -23.27
CA PRO A 443 10.63 10.61 -23.05
C PRO A 443 10.13 11.84 -23.84
N LEU A 444 8.82 12.13 -23.81
CA LEU A 444 8.21 13.31 -24.43
C LEU A 444 8.93 14.56 -23.92
N SER A 445 9.59 15.28 -24.82
CA SER A 445 10.43 16.43 -24.49
C SER A 445 9.89 17.69 -25.15
N MET A 446 8.76 18.18 -24.62
CA MET A 446 8.04 19.32 -25.18
C MET A 446 7.42 20.21 -24.10
N PHE A 447 7.03 21.40 -24.52
CA PHE A 447 6.07 22.23 -23.80
C PHE A 447 4.67 21.69 -24.15
N LEU A 448 3.94 21.21 -23.14
CA LEU A 448 2.64 20.61 -23.34
C LEU A 448 1.54 21.55 -22.87
N SER A 449 0.70 21.98 -23.81
CA SER A 449 -0.54 22.71 -23.53
C SER A 449 -1.71 21.86 -23.99
N PHE A 450 -2.57 21.48 -23.04
CA PHE A 450 -3.81 20.78 -23.35
C PHE A 450 -4.87 21.73 -23.91
N SER A 451 -5.79 21.20 -24.70
CA SER A 451 -6.91 21.98 -25.25
C SER A 451 -7.99 22.20 -24.19
N ASN A 452 -8.84 23.21 -24.39
CA ASN A 452 -9.97 23.51 -23.52
C ASN A 452 -11.05 22.42 -23.43
N LYS A 453 -10.91 21.31 -24.17
CA LYS A 453 -11.82 20.16 -24.14
C LYS A 453 -11.37 19.05 -23.18
N LEU A 454 -10.18 19.16 -22.58
CA LEU A 454 -9.67 18.15 -21.67
C LEU A 454 -10.54 18.03 -20.40
N ILE A 455 -11.00 16.83 -20.09
CA ILE A 455 -11.78 16.53 -18.88
C ILE A 455 -11.06 15.56 -17.94
N LYS A 456 -10.14 14.73 -18.46
CA LYS A 456 -9.51 13.67 -17.68
C LYS A 456 -8.09 13.31 -18.14
N ILE A 457 -7.19 13.14 -17.17
CA ILE A 457 -5.89 12.48 -17.32
C ILE A 457 -5.83 11.31 -16.34
N GLY A 458 -5.61 10.11 -16.87
CA GLY A 458 -5.67 8.86 -16.14
C GLY A 458 -4.46 8.55 -15.28
N ILE A 459 -4.60 7.51 -14.46
CA ILE A 459 -3.55 7.02 -13.54
C ILE A 459 -2.24 6.81 -14.30
N SER A 460 -1.15 7.38 -13.79
CA SER A 460 0.20 7.22 -14.35
C SER A 460 0.38 7.59 -15.83
N ALA A 461 -0.57 8.34 -16.43
CA ALA A 461 -0.58 8.61 -17.87
C ALA A 461 0.72 9.20 -18.44
N PHE A 462 1.45 10.00 -17.68
CA PHE A 462 2.70 10.65 -18.07
C PHE A 462 3.85 10.35 -17.09
N THR A 463 3.76 9.27 -16.31
CA THR A 463 4.81 8.93 -15.35
C THR A 463 6.17 8.75 -16.05
N ASN A 464 7.24 9.28 -15.45
CA ASN A 464 8.62 9.23 -15.97
C ASN A 464 8.80 9.86 -17.37
N THR A 465 7.99 10.88 -17.73
CA THR A 465 8.19 11.62 -18.98
C THR A 465 9.23 12.75 -18.83
N LYS A 466 9.71 13.29 -19.95
CA LYS A 466 10.72 14.38 -20.00
C LYS A 466 10.09 15.76 -20.29
N LEU A 467 8.81 15.94 -19.93
CA LEU A 467 8.08 17.19 -20.13
C LEU A 467 8.73 18.33 -19.36
N ILE A 468 8.76 19.53 -19.95
CA ILE A 468 9.43 20.70 -19.36
C ILE A 468 8.41 21.66 -18.74
N SER A 469 7.22 21.78 -19.33
CA SER A 469 6.16 22.67 -18.83
C SER A 469 4.79 22.08 -19.15
N LEU A 470 3.84 22.29 -18.24
CA LEU A 470 2.45 21.87 -18.36
C LEU A 470 1.52 23.07 -18.28
N THR A 471 0.67 23.24 -19.28
CA THR A 471 -0.47 24.16 -19.25
C THR A 471 -1.76 23.36 -19.39
N PHE A 472 -2.56 23.37 -18.32
CA PHE A 472 -3.89 22.79 -18.30
C PHE A 472 -4.92 23.86 -18.67
N ASN A 473 -5.67 23.62 -19.75
CA ASN A 473 -6.82 24.43 -20.13
C ASN A 473 -8.04 23.51 -20.14
N SER A 474 -9.15 23.95 -19.55
CA SER A 474 -10.42 23.20 -19.63
C SER A 474 -11.61 24.13 -19.41
N ASP A 475 -12.61 24.02 -20.27
CA ASP A 475 -13.92 24.66 -20.08
C ASP A 475 -14.84 23.86 -19.14
N SER A 476 -14.47 22.63 -18.77
CA SER A 476 -15.25 21.70 -17.93
C SER A 476 -14.47 21.32 -16.66
N ASP A 477 -15.07 20.48 -15.82
CA ASP A 477 -14.36 19.91 -14.68
C ASP A 477 -13.22 19.00 -15.16
N LEU A 478 -12.05 19.14 -14.53
CA LEU A 478 -10.83 18.41 -14.88
C LEU A 478 -10.42 17.47 -13.74
N ILE A 479 -10.27 16.20 -14.07
CA ILE A 479 -9.74 15.18 -13.15
C ILE A 479 -8.33 14.78 -13.61
N ILE A 480 -7.34 14.93 -12.74
CA ILE A 480 -5.99 14.40 -12.92
C ILE A 480 -5.82 13.28 -11.89
N GLU A 481 -5.80 12.03 -12.33
CA GLU A 481 -5.77 10.87 -11.44
C GLU A 481 -4.37 10.59 -10.86
N ASP A 482 -4.30 9.56 -10.01
CA ASP A 482 -3.13 9.21 -9.23
C ASP A 482 -1.87 9.00 -10.09
N ASN A 483 -0.74 9.52 -9.62
CA ASN A 483 0.57 9.37 -10.27
C ASN A 483 0.66 9.92 -11.71
N ALA A 484 -0.35 10.64 -12.23
CA ALA A 484 -0.44 11.05 -13.63
C ALA A 484 0.87 11.64 -14.17
N PHE A 485 1.54 12.53 -13.44
CA PHE A 485 2.83 13.14 -13.80
C PHE A 485 3.92 12.84 -12.76
N SER A 486 3.84 11.69 -12.08
CA SER A 486 4.84 11.32 -11.08
C SER A 486 6.22 11.11 -11.74
N ASN A 487 7.28 11.53 -11.03
CA ASN A 487 8.67 11.42 -11.46
C ASN A 487 8.98 12.07 -12.83
N CYS A 488 8.20 13.09 -13.23
CA CYS A 488 8.52 13.92 -14.39
C CYS A 488 9.59 14.95 -14.00
N LEU A 489 10.84 14.49 -13.88
CA LEU A 489 11.93 15.21 -13.21
C LEU A 489 12.30 16.57 -13.82
N LEU A 490 11.87 16.84 -15.06
CA LEU A 490 12.22 18.04 -15.84
C LEU A 490 11.12 19.11 -15.87
N ILE A 491 9.95 18.88 -15.27
CA ILE A 491 8.88 19.87 -15.26
C ILE A 491 9.29 21.05 -14.39
N GLN A 492 9.41 22.22 -15.00
CA GLN A 492 9.79 23.49 -14.37
C GLN A 492 8.59 24.37 -14.05
N GLN A 493 7.47 24.18 -14.76
CA GLN A 493 6.28 25.02 -14.64
C GLN A 493 4.99 24.21 -14.81
N ILE A 494 4.01 24.53 -13.98
CA ILE A 494 2.62 24.06 -14.10
C ILE A 494 1.71 25.29 -14.07
N LEU A 495 0.81 25.39 -15.05
CA LEU A 495 -0.17 26.47 -15.16
C LEU A 495 -1.58 25.91 -15.32
N PHE A 496 -2.52 26.39 -14.51
CA PHE A 496 -3.94 26.05 -14.61
C PHE A 496 -4.73 27.24 -15.15
N ILE A 497 -5.29 27.09 -16.37
CA ILE A 497 -6.20 28.02 -17.05
C ILE A 497 -7.55 27.33 -17.25
N CYS A 498 -8.12 26.79 -16.17
CA CYS A 498 -9.37 26.04 -16.21
C CYS A 498 -10.53 26.90 -15.71
N LYS A 499 -11.70 26.81 -16.37
CA LYS A 499 -12.95 27.44 -15.92
C LYS A 499 -13.75 26.56 -14.96
N GLY A 500 -13.70 25.23 -15.17
CA GLY A 500 -14.32 24.26 -14.28
C GLY A 500 -13.50 23.99 -13.02
N THR A 501 -14.00 23.08 -12.19
CA THR A 501 -13.30 22.61 -11.00
C THR A 501 -12.19 21.64 -11.35
N ILE A 502 -11.19 21.51 -10.48
CA ILE A 502 -10.04 20.63 -10.67
C ILE A 502 -9.96 19.68 -9.48
N SER A 503 -9.82 18.38 -9.77
CA SER A 503 -9.49 17.35 -8.78
C SER A 503 -8.13 16.73 -9.10
N LEU A 504 -7.23 16.73 -8.12
CA LEU A 504 -5.88 16.17 -8.22
C LEU A 504 -5.78 14.87 -7.41
N GLY A 505 -5.29 13.80 -8.03
CA GLY A 505 -5.12 12.49 -7.42
C GLY A 505 -3.89 12.36 -6.53
N MET A 506 -3.74 11.19 -5.92
CA MET A 506 -2.59 10.85 -5.07
C MET A 506 -1.28 10.91 -5.88
N ASN A 507 -0.28 11.61 -5.36
CA ASN A 507 1.07 11.66 -5.93
C ASN A 507 1.12 12.10 -7.42
N CYS A 508 0.08 12.78 -7.93
CA CYS A 508 -0.04 13.08 -9.36
C CYS A 508 1.04 14.04 -9.88
N PHE A 509 1.65 14.85 -9.01
CA PHE A 509 2.80 15.72 -9.29
C PHE A 509 3.96 15.45 -8.31
N GLY A 510 4.11 14.19 -7.87
CA GLY A 510 5.19 13.82 -6.96
C GLY A 510 6.53 13.66 -7.68
N GLY A 511 7.63 14.04 -7.03
CA GLY A 511 8.99 13.88 -7.55
C GLY A 511 9.39 14.90 -8.60
N LEU A 512 8.76 16.08 -8.67
CA LEU A 512 9.09 17.11 -9.66
C LEU A 512 10.33 17.91 -9.21
N THR A 513 11.50 17.35 -9.44
CA THR A 513 12.78 17.91 -8.96
C THR A 513 13.22 19.20 -9.65
N ALA A 514 12.58 19.60 -10.75
CA ALA A 514 12.83 20.86 -11.46
C ALA A 514 11.78 21.95 -11.17
N LEU A 515 10.67 21.62 -10.50
CA LEU A 515 9.57 22.56 -10.25
C LEU A 515 9.93 23.48 -9.08
N GLN A 516 10.09 24.78 -9.35
CA GLN A 516 10.53 25.75 -8.34
C GLN A 516 9.37 26.47 -7.65
N SER A 517 8.22 26.63 -8.30
CA SER A 517 7.05 27.27 -7.71
C SER A 517 5.75 26.66 -8.23
N ILE A 518 4.71 26.75 -7.41
CA ILE A 518 3.36 26.35 -7.78
C ILE A 518 2.33 27.34 -7.24
N GLN A 519 1.39 27.72 -8.08
CA GLN A 519 0.21 28.49 -7.71
C GLN A 519 -0.99 27.55 -7.68
N ILE A 520 -1.66 27.46 -6.53
CA ILE A 520 -2.85 26.66 -6.31
C ILE A 520 -4.08 27.57 -6.44
N PRO A 521 -4.84 27.49 -7.55
CA PRO A 521 -6.04 28.29 -7.73
C PRO A 521 -7.24 27.77 -6.92
N VAL A 522 -8.22 28.65 -6.67
CA VAL A 522 -9.42 28.37 -5.87
C VAL A 522 -10.36 27.32 -6.49
N ASN A 523 -10.24 27.04 -7.78
CA ASN A 523 -11.05 26.01 -8.44
C ASN A 523 -10.49 24.59 -8.26
N ILE A 524 -9.32 24.41 -7.63
CA ILE A 524 -8.91 23.09 -7.13
C ILE A 524 -9.73 22.76 -5.89
N ILE A 525 -10.67 21.83 -6.02
CA ILE A 525 -11.62 21.44 -4.96
C ILE A 525 -11.26 20.14 -4.24
N SER A 526 -10.29 19.39 -4.76
CA SER A 526 -9.82 18.13 -4.19
C SER A 526 -8.35 17.91 -4.54
N VAL A 527 -7.56 17.48 -3.55
CA VAL A 527 -6.14 17.15 -3.71
C VAL A 527 -5.83 15.87 -2.94
N GLY A 528 -5.29 14.87 -3.63
CA GLY A 528 -4.90 13.59 -3.06
C GLY A 528 -3.61 13.64 -2.25
N THR A 529 -3.40 12.59 -1.46
CA THR A 529 -2.18 12.39 -0.63
C THR A 529 -0.90 12.50 -1.46
N SER A 530 0.14 13.11 -0.90
CA SER A 530 1.47 13.20 -1.54
C SER A 530 1.53 13.94 -2.89
N CYS A 531 0.49 14.70 -3.26
CA CYS A 531 0.33 15.31 -4.59
C CYS A 531 1.60 16.01 -5.11
N PHE A 532 2.33 16.76 -4.30
CA PHE A 532 3.57 17.46 -4.66
C PHE A 532 4.82 16.96 -3.92
N SER A 533 4.74 15.80 -3.25
CA SER A 533 5.85 15.28 -2.42
C SER A 533 7.15 15.11 -3.20
N ARG A 534 8.30 15.23 -2.52
CA ARG A 534 9.65 15.04 -3.09
C ARG A 534 9.95 15.96 -4.29
N SER A 535 9.34 17.14 -4.33
CA SER A 535 9.57 18.14 -5.38
C SER A 535 10.50 19.26 -4.88
N SER A 536 11.22 19.93 -5.79
CA SER A 536 12.17 21.00 -5.42
C SER A 536 11.49 22.38 -5.28
N ILE A 537 10.23 22.39 -4.82
CA ILE A 537 9.41 23.60 -4.74
C ILE A 537 9.97 24.53 -3.67
N ARG A 538 10.19 25.79 -4.02
CA ARG A 538 10.66 26.88 -3.15
C ARG A 538 9.56 27.84 -2.73
N LEU A 539 8.50 27.93 -3.54
CA LEU A 539 7.39 28.86 -3.32
C LEU A 539 6.06 28.21 -3.66
N VAL A 540 5.15 28.20 -2.68
CA VAL A 540 3.74 27.82 -2.86
C VAL A 540 2.88 29.06 -2.65
N THR A 541 2.01 29.39 -3.60
CA THR A 541 1.03 30.47 -3.46
C THR A 541 -0.38 29.94 -3.60
N PHE A 542 -1.30 30.46 -2.79
CA PHE A 542 -2.73 30.17 -2.85
C PHE A 542 -3.47 31.41 -3.30
N ASN A 543 -4.37 31.28 -4.28
CA ASN A 543 -5.19 32.42 -4.70
C ASN A 543 -6.02 32.93 -3.51
N GLN A 544 -5.95 34.24 -3.26
CA GLN A 544 -6.62 34.90 -2.13
C GLN A 544 -6.25 34.32 -0.75
N ASN A 545 -5.13 33.59 -0.64
CA ASN A 545 -4.73 32.87 0.57
C ASN A 545 -5.78 31.86 1.07
N HIS A 546 -6.60 31.31 0.17
CA HIS A 546 -7.67 30.36 0.49
C HIS A 546 -7.51 29.03 -0.27
N ILE A 547 -8.03 27.95 0.32
CA ILE A 547 -8.20 26.63 -0.31
C ILE A 547 -9.68 26.25 -0.40
N SER A 548 -10.04 25.39 -1.35
CA SER A 548 -11.42 24.89 -1.50
C SER A 548 -11.63 23.47 -0.97
N PHE A 549 -10.58 22.82 -0.45
CA PHE A 549 -10.58 21.42 0.02
C PHE A 549 -10.41 21.26 1.55
N SER A 550 -10.63 22.34 2.32
CA SER A 550 -10.70 22.41 3.79
C SER A 550 -9.45 22.04 4.63
N SER A 551 -8.60 21.09 4.21
CA SER A 551 -7.37 20.71 4.91
C SER A 551 -6.14 20.79 3.99
N LEU A 552 -4.93 20.78 4.54
CA LEU A 552 -3.74 20.41 3.77
C LEU A 552 -3.62 18.87 3.79
N PRO A 553 -3.81 18.17 2.65
CA PRO A 553 -3.83 16.72 2.60
C PRO A 553 -2.54 16.08 3.07
N ALA A 554 -2.65 14.83 3.52
CA ALA A 554 -1.52 14.07 4.03
C ALA A 554 -0.35 14.04 3.03
N SER A 555 0.85 14.28 3.53
CA SER A 555 2.12 14.28 2.76
C SER A 555 2.18 15.22 1.53
N ILE A 556 1.24 16.16 1.33
CA ILE A 556 1.15 16.98 0.12
C ILE A 556 2.49 17.62 -0.31
N PHE A 557 3.27 18.15 0.63
CA PHE A 557 4.60 18.75 0.39
C PHE A 557 5.72 18.02 1.15
N LYS A 558 5.51 16.76 1.51
CA LYS A 558 6.53 15.96 2.21
C LYS A 558 7.81 15.89 1.38
N ASP A 559 8.96 16.03 2.04
CA ASP A 559 10.30 16.00 1.42
C ASP A 559 10.55 17.10 0.38
N CYS A 560 9.80 18.21 0.41
CA CYS A 560 10.10 19.43 -0.35
C CYS A 560 11.17 20.25 0.39
N THR A 561 12.41 19.75 0.46
CA THR A 561 13.48 20.29 1.32
C THR A 561 13.90 21.72 0.97
N GLU A 562 13.63 22.17 -0.26
CA GLU A 562 13.91 23.54 -0.74
C GLU A 562 12.84 24.57 -0.31
N LEU A 563 11.71 24.12 0.26
CA LEU A 563 10.62 24.98 0.71
C LEU A 563 10.98 25.63 2.05
N THR A 564 11.54 26.82 2.00
CA THR A 564 12.08 27.56 3.17
C THR A 564 11.10 28.55 3.79
N SER A 565 9.97 28.81 3.12
CA SER A 565 8.86 29.59 3.66
C SER A 565 7.53 28.96 3.20
N PHE A 566 6.53 29.00 4.06
CA PHE A 566 5.20 28.51 3.74
C PHE A 566 4.15 29.28 4.55
N THR A 567 3.11 29.76 3.88
CA THR A 567 1.98 30.41 4.53
C THR A 567 0.79 29.46 4.50
N ILE A 568 0.28 29.09 5.68
CA ILE A 568 -0.93 28.26 5.78
C ILE A 568 -2.15 29.12 5.36
N PRO A 569 -3.01 28.63 4.44
CA PRO A 569 -4.22 29.32 4.03
C PRO A 569 -5.11 29.71 5.21
N THR A 570 -5.71 30.90 5.17
CA THR A 570 -6.49 31.45 6.31
C THR A 570 -7.79 30.72 6.59
N ASN A 571 -8.25 29.85 5.69
CA ASN A 571 -9.43 29.01 5.88
C ASN A 571 -9.09 27.51 6.03
N CYS A 572 -7.81 27.17 6.25
CA CYS A 572 -7.38 25.80 6.48
C CYS A 572 -7.84 25.29 7.86
N ILE A 573 -8.55 24.17 7.90
CA ILE A 573 -9.11 23.56 9.11
C ILE A 573 -8.11 22.58 9.75
N SER A 574 -7.36 21.83 8.94
CA SER A 574 -6.38 20.86 9.46
C SER A 574 -5.12 20.76 8.63
N LEU A 575 -4.03 20.46 9.32
CA LEU A 575 -2.79 19.96 8.73
C LEU A 575 -2.78 18.45 8.90
N ASP A 576 -2.96 17.70 7.81
CA ASP A 576 -3.06 16.25 7.86
C ASP A 576 -1.67 15.58 7.97
N ALA A 577 -1.66 14.26 8.13
CA ALA A 577 -0.44 13.52 8.49
C ALA A 577 0.73 13.80 7.52
N GLU A 578 1.88 14.20 8.08
CA GLU A 578 3.13 14.48 7.34
C GLU A 578 3.00 15.54 6.22
N CYS A 579 1.96 16.37 6.19
CA CYS A 579 1.67 17.29 5.07
C CYS A 579 2.81 18.28 4.74
N LEU A 580 3.57 18.70 5.75
CA LEU A 580 4.71 19.62 5.67
C LEU A 580 5.95 18.98 6.34
N SER A 581 6.10 17.65 6.24
CA SER A 581 7.25 16.96 6.81
C SER A 581 8.51 17.14 5.95
N ASN A 582 9.67 17.30 6.61
CA ASN A 582 10.99 17.42 6.01
C ASN A 582 11.10 18.57 5.00
N ILE A 583 10.54 19.73 5.37
CA ILE A 583 10.68 20.99 4.61
C ILE A 583 11.64 21.95 5.33
N GLY A 584 12.15 22.95 4.59
CA GLY A 584 13.20 23.86 5.05
C GLY A 584 12.74 25.08 5.86
N ILE A 585 11.50 25.12 6.35
CA ILE A 585 10.92 26.30 7.02
C ILE A 585 11.70 26.67 8.30
N ALA A 586 11.88 27.98 8.53
CA ALA A 586 12.50 28.50 9.74
C ALA A 586 11.46 28.91 10.80
N ASP A 587 10.32 29.46 10.38
CA ASP A 587 9.27 29.94 11.27
C ASP A 587 7.91 29.65 10.63
N ILE A 588 6.89 29.37 11.45
CA ILE A 588 5.53 29.11 10.98
C ILE A 588 4.47 29.74 11.89
N GLU A 589 3.49 30.41 11.29
CA GLU A 589 2.30 30.89 11.99
C GLU A 589 1.15 29.91 11.77
N ILE A 590 0.49 29.51 12.85
CA ILE A 590 -0.72 28.68 12.82
C ILE A 590 -1.94 29.61 12.79
N PRO A 591 -2.70 29.69 11.67
CA PRO A 591 -3.87 30.56 11.58
C PRO A 591 -5.01 30.16 12.52
N ASP A 592 -5.88 31.12 12.85
CA ASP A 592 -7.00 30.91 13.78
C ASP A 592 -8.02 29.85 13.31
N SER A 593 -8.05 29.55 12.01
CA SER A 593 -8.93 28.53 11.41
C SER A 593 -8.47 27.10 11.66
N VAL A 594 -7.19 26.88 11.95
CA VAL A 594 -6.63 25.53 12.13
C VAL A 594 -7.10 24.95 13.46
N LYS A 595 -7.82 23.83 13.38
CA LYS A 595 -8.31 23.03 14.50
C LYS A 595 -7.42 21.84 14.83
N TYR A 596 -6.79 21.24 13.83
CA TYR A 596 -6.05 19.98 14.02
C TYR A 596 -4.64 20.05 13.42
N LEU A 597 -3.65 19.80 14.27
CA LEU A 597 -2.28 19.46 13.85
C LEU A 597 -2.14 17.95 13.94
N SER A 598 -2.20 17.27 12.79
CA SER A 598 -2.21 15.81 12.73
C SER A 598 -0.80 15.22 12.85
N THR A 599 -0.76 13.90 13.04
CA THR A 599 0.48 13.13 13.28
C THR A 599 1.61 13.55 12.34
N GLN A 600 2.74 13.97 12.91
CA GLN A 600 3.97 14.26 12.16
C GLN A 600 3.86 15.36 11.09
N CYS A 601 2.87 16.26 11.15
CA CYS A 601 2.65 17.25 10.08
C CYS A 601 3.84 18.20 9.82
N PHE A 602 4.74 18.44 10.79
CA PHE A 602 6.01 19.18 10.64
C PHE A 602 7.25 18.33 10.96
N LYS A 603 7.13 17.00 10.94
CA LYS A 603 8.26 16.12 11.30
C LYS A 603 9.47 16.38 10.41
N ASP A 604 10.66 16.31 10.98
CA ASP A 604 11.97 16.46 10.32
C ASP A 604 12.18 17.85 9.67
N CYS A 605 11.40 18.87 10.05
CA CYS A 605 11.66 20.27 9.70
C CYS A 605 12.88 20.80 10.47
N ALA A 606 14.07 20.32 10.11
CA ALA A 606 15.32 20.54 10.85
C ALA A 606 15.76 22.03 10.92
N SER A 607 15.18 22.89 10.09
CA SER A 607 15.42 24.34 10.10
C SER A 607 14.46 25.11 10.99
N LEU A 608 13.36 24.50 11.46
CA LEU A 608 12.31 25.17 12.22
C LEU A 608 12.88 25.69 13.54
N LYS A 609 12.72 26.98 13.82
CA LYS A 609 13.19 27.69 15.01
C LYS A 609 12.04 28.09 15.91
N SER A 610 10.95 28.60 15.33
CA SER A 610 9.82 29.07 16.11
C SER A 610 8.46 28.76 15.47
N ILE A 611 7.45 28.68 16.34
CA ILE A 611 6.06 28.63 15.93
C ILE A 611 5.29 29.77 16.61
N THR A 612 4.34 30.34 15.87
CA THR A 612 3.44 31.40 16.38
C THR A 612 2.00 30.90 16.39
N ILE A 613 1.37 30.95 17.55
CA ILE A 613 -0.05 30.71 17.78
C ILE A 613 -0.62 31.95 18.49
N LYS A 614 -1.77 32.45 18.05
CA LYS A 614 -2.46 33.61 18.63
C LYS A 614 -3.46 33.18 19.69
N SER A 615 -3.78 34.06 20.65
CA SER A 615 -4.85 33.83 21.63
C SER A 615 -6.24 33.64 21.01
N THR A 616 -6.43 34.08 19.76
CA THR A 616 -7.65 33.88 18.96
C THR A 616 -7.73 32.50 18.30
N SER A 617 -6.73 31.63 18.47
CA SER A 617 -6.66 30.31 17.85
C SER A 617 -7.84 29.40 18.22
N ASN A 618 -8.38 28.68 17.22
CA ASN A 618 -9.36 27.61 17.41
C ASN A 618 -8.73 26.20 17.44
N LEU A 619 -7.44 26.08 17.74
CA LEU A 619 -6.77 24.77 17.81
C LEU A 619 -7.49 23.87 18.84
N GLU A 620 -7.87 22.67 18.43
CA GLU A 620 -8.61 21.67 19.23
C GLU A 620 -7.75 20.44 19.53
N ARG A 621 -6.82 20.07 18.63
CA ARG A 621 -5.98 18.87 18.80
C ARG A 621 -4.56 19.04 18.26
N ILE A 622 -3.59 18.52 19.02
CA ILE A 622 -2.19 18.34 18.62
C ILE A 622 -1.88 16.84 18.74
N ASP A 623 -1.66 16.18 17.61
CA ASP A 623 -1.37 14.75 17.56
C ASP A 623 0.11 14.45 17.86
N VAL A 624 0.43 13.16 17.97
CA VAL A 624 1.79 12.70 18.27
C VAL A 624 2.81 13.08 17.21
N GLY A 625 3.99 13.48 17.66
CA GLY A 625 5.17 13.66 16.81
C GLY A 625 5.07 14.81 15.80
N VAL A 626 4.15 15.77 15.99
CA VAL A 626 3.97 16.94 15.11
C VAL A 626 5.30 17.62 14.78
N PHE A 627 6.22 17.72 15.76
CA PHE A 627 7.54 18.34 15.63
C PHE A 627 8.72 17.36 15.83
N ASP A 628 8.50 16.05 15.69
CA ASP A 628 9.59 15.07 15.80
C ASP A 628 10.70 15.41 14.80
N GLY A 629 11.97 15.39 15.20
CA GLY A 629 13.09 15.73 14.31
C GLY A 629 13.32 17.23 14.05
N CYS A 630 12.53 18.12 14.66
CA CYS A 630 12.74 19.57 14.58
C CYS A 630 13.83 20.05 15.56
N TYR A 631 15.08 19.61 15.37
CA TYR A 631 16.18 19.83 16.34
C TYR A 631 16.61 21.28 16.56
N LYS A 632 16.12 22.25 15.79
CA LYS A 632 16.38 23.70 15.97
C LYS A 632 15.21 24.45 16.59
N PHE A 633 14.09 23.78 16.84
CA PHE A 633 12.87 24.41 17.34
C PHE A 633 13.07 24.80 18.81
N SER A 634 13.14 26.10 19.07
CA SER A 634 13.58 26.66 20.35
C SER A 634 12.53 27.55 21.03
N ASN A 635 11.51 28.01 20.29
CA ASN A 635 10.59 29.02 20.79
C ASN A 635 9.14 28.82 20.33
N VAL A 636 8.19 28.98 21.26
CA VAL A 636 6.75 29.10 20.99
C VAL A 636 6.31 30.48 21.44
N SER A 637 5.46 31.17 20.67
CA SER A 637 4.88 32.44 21.10
C SER A 637 4.10 32.29 22.42
N LEU A 638 4.03 33.35 23.23
CA LEU A 638 3.11 33.40 24.39
C LEU A 638 1.67 33.55 23.89
N PHE A 639 0.78 32.65 24.31
CA PHE A 639 -0.65 32.73 23.99
C PHE A 639 -1.50 32.04 25.06
N ASP A 640 -2.77 32.43 25.10
CA ASP A 640 -3.81 31.81 25.91
C ASP A 640 -5.09 31.77 25.08
N SER A 641 -5.43 30.58 24.57
CA SER A 641 -6.59 30.34 23.72
C SER A 641 -7.59 29.40 24.42
N ARG A 642 -8.72 29.12 23.76
CA ARG A 642 -9.81 28.33 24.35
C ARG A 642 -9.36 26.96 24.88
N ASN A 643 -8.48 26.27 24.16
CA ASN A 643 -8.11 24.87 24.45
C ASN A 643 -6.64 24.70 24.84
N PHE A 644 -5.77 25.62 24.42
CA PHE A 644 -4.33 25.53 24.65
C PHE A 644 -3.79 26.86 25.13
N MET A 645 -2.69 26.80 25.87
CA MET A 645 -1.96 27.98 26.28
C MET A 645 -0.46 27.68 26.31
N SER A 646 0.37 28.72 26.21
CA SER A 646 1.80 28.57 26.37
C SER A 646 2.31 29.30 27.60
N GLU A 647 3.07 28.57 28.39
CA GLU A 647 3.71 29.04 29.61
C GLU A 647 5.07 28.37 29.70
N THR A 648 6.06 29.05 30.29
CA THR A 648 7.43 28.52 30.42
C THR A 648 8.08 28.03 29.11
N GLY A 649 7.59 28.49 27.94
CA GLY A 649 8.07 28.06 26.63
C GLY A 649 7.55 26.70 26.16
N ALA A 650 6.59 26.11 26.90
CA ALA A 650 5.89 24.87 26.56
C ALA A 650 4.44 25.15 26.16
N ILE A 651 3.79 24.21 25.47
CA ILE A 651 2.36 24.23 25.19
C ILE A 651 1.65 23.25 26.14
N TYR A 652 0.63 23.77 26.82
CA TYR A 652 -0.26 23.03 27.71
C TYR A 652 -1.70 23.10 27.19
N SER A 653 -2.57 22.22 27.71
CA SER A 653 -4.01 22.48 27.69
C SER A 653 -4.32 23.77 28.46
N HIS A 654 -5.44 24.44 28.11
CA HIS A 654 -5.85 25.68 28.78
C HIS A 654 -6.03 25.49 30.31
N ASP A 655 -6.50 24.32 30.74
CA ASP A 655 -6.63 23.95 32.16
C ASP A 655 -5.30 23.51 32.82
N LYS A 656 -4.19 23.52 32.07
CA LYS A 656 -2.83 23.13 32.46
C LYS A 656 -2.68 21.69 32.92
N ARG A 657 -3.66 20.81 32.68
CA ARG A 657 -3.58 19.39 33.08
C ARG A 657 -2.71 18.55 32.16
N ASN A 658 -2.57 18.92 30.89
CA ASN A 658 -1.82 18.17 29.89
C ASN A 658 -0.71 19.02 29.27
N MET A 659 0.50 18.49 29.19
CA MET A 659 1.64 19.11 28.49
C MET A 659 1.87 18.42 27.15
N TYR A 660 1.84 19.19 26.06
CA TYR A 660 1.88 18.66 24.70
C TYR A 660 3.23 18.81 24.01
N VAL A 661 3.85 19.99 24.11
CA VAL A 661 5.05 20.31 23.32
C VAL A 661 6.03 21.14 24.13
N TYR A 662 7.29 20.71 24.15
CA TYR A 662 8.44 21.50 24.56
C TYR A 662 9.46 21.61 23.42
N PRO A 663 9.94 22.81 23.09
CA PRO A 663 10.89 23.01 21.99
C PRO A 663 12.21 22.26 22.21
N PRO A 664 12.61 21.32 21.32
CA PRO A 664 13.82 20.50 21.46
C PRO A 664 15.13 21.29 21.62
N ALA A 665 15.20 22.46 20.99
CA ALA A 665 16.35 23.36 21.02
C ALA A 665 16.22 24.49 22.05
N SER A 666 15.29 24.37 23.01
CA SER A 666 15.21 25.34 24.11
C SER A 666 16.57 25.47 24.79
N THR A 667 16.95 26.70 25.16
CA THR A 667 18.25 26.97 25.81
C THR A 667 18.25 26.61 27.30
N ARG A 668 17.11 26.20 27.85
CA ARG A 668 16.97 25.88 29.28
C ARG A 668 17.59 24.52 29.59
N VAL A 669 18.48 24.54 30.57
CA VAL A 669 19.14 23.34 31.11
C VAL A 669 18.28 22.68 32.19
N TYR A 670 17.42 23.46 32.85
CA TYR A 670 16.52 23.06 33.92
C TYR A 670 15.08 23.41 33.56
N PHE A 671 14.16 22.45 33.74
CA PHE A 671 12.74 22.63 33.53
C PHE A 671 11.94 22.14 34.75
N ILE A 672 10.99 22.96 35.19
CA ILE A 672 10.05 22.59 36.24
C ILE A 672 8.67 22.51 35.60
N LEU A 673 8.05 21.34 35.69
CA LEU A 673 6.69 21.13 35.21
C LEU A 673 5.70 21.92 36.09
N LEU A 674 4.66 22.52 35.48
CA LEU A 674 3.67 23.28 36.24
C LEU A 674 2.95 22.41 37.27
N GLU A 675 2.60 22.99 38.42
CA GLU A 675 1.73 22.31 39.39
C GLU A 675 0.35 22.02 38.77
N GLY A 676 -0.21 20.85 39.10
CA GLY A 676 -1.50 20.41 38.58
C GLY A 676 -1.45 19.66 37.24
N VAL A 677 -0.28 19.55 36.59
CA VAL A 677 -0.13 18.73 35.38
C VAL A 677 -0.36 17.25 35.73
N GLU A 678 -1.33 16.63 35.04
CA GLU A 678 -1.69 15.22 35.18
C GLU A 678 -1.04 14.35 34.09
N ARG A 679 -0.69 14.92 32.93
CA ARG A 679 -0.21 14.17 31.77
C ARG A 679 0.93 14.88 31.03
N ILE A 680 2.02 14.17 30.79
CA ILE A 680 3.02 14.52 29.76
C ILE A 680 2.67 13.68 28.53
N GLU A 681 2.24 14.32 27.45
CA GLU A 681 1.78 13.62 26.25
C GLU A 681 2.92 13.00 25.44
N ASN A 682 2.55 12.16 24.46
CA ASN A 682 3.51 11.41 23.64
C ASN A 682 4.47 12.36 22.91
N GLY A 683 5.78 12.11 23.04
CA GLY A 683 6.83 12.93 22.42
C GLY A 683 6.96 14.37 22.94
N ALA A 684 6.33 14.74 24.07
CA ALA A 684 6.29 16.14 24.52
C ALA A 684 7.67 16.81 24.70
N PHE A 685 8.69 16.06 25.12
CA PHE A 685 10.09 16.48 25.24
C PHE A 685 11.01 15.74 24.26
N SER A 686 10.47 15.17 23.18
CA SER A 686 11.26 14.44 22.18
C SER A 686 12.44 15.28 21.71
N SER A 687 13.64 14.70 21.76
CA SER A 687 14.90 15.27 21.29
C SER A 687 15.35 16.57 21.96
N CYS A 688 14.88 16.86 23.19
CA CYS A 688 15.32 18.02 23.97
C CYS A 688 16.79 17.89 24.39
N SER A 689 17.70 18.31 23.52
CA SER A 689 19.12 18.01 23.64
C SER A 689 19.85 18.86 24.68
N ASN A 690 19.30 20.00 25.09
CA ASN A 690 19.93 20.88 26.10
C ASN A 690 19.41 20.64 27.52
N LEU A 691 18.29 19.93 27.66
CA LEU A 691 17.64 19.71 28.95
C LEU A 691 18.46 18.72 29.78
N GLU A 692 18.97 19.16 30.94
CA GLU A 692 19.74 18.32 31.86
C GLU A 692 18.92 17.86 33.07
N VAL A 693 18.01 18.68 33.56
CA VAL A 693 17.21 18.39 34.76
C VAL A 693 15.75 18.71 34.49
N ILE A 694 14.88 17.74 34.77
CA ILE A 694 13.43 17.97 34.85
C ILE A 694 12.88 17.63 36.23
N THR A 695 12.24 18.62 36.84
CA THR A 695 11.52 18.46 38.11
C THR A 695 10.05 18.31 37.81
N ILE A 696 9.49 17.16 38.19
CA ILE A 696 8.05 16.88 38.11
C ILE A 696 7.49 17.03 39.53
N PRO A 697 6.55 17.97 39.78
CA PRO A 697 5.91 18.12 41.09
C PRO A 697 5.19 16.84 41.53
N ASP A 698 5.25 16.54 42.83
CA ASP A 698 4.61 15.36 43.40
C ASP A 698 3.06 15.51 43.37
N GLY A 699 2.36 14.39 43.23
CA GLY A 699 0.93 14.27 43.59
C GLY A 699 -0.08 14.34 42.44
N ASN A 700 0.18 15.05 41.34
CA ASN A 700 -0.81 15.22 40.25
C ASN A 700 -0.52 14.41 38.99
N ILE A 701 0.74 14.22 38.64
CA ILE A 701 1.15 13.53 37.41
C ILE A 701 0.75 12.05 37.47
N LYS A 702 0.03 11.58 36.45
CA LYS A 702 -0.48 10.21 36.31
C LYS A 702 0.10 9.49 35.09
N TYR A 703 0.45 10.22 34.04
CA TYR A 703 0.82 9.66 32.74
C TYR A 703 2.07 10.34 32.14
N ILE A 704 3.04 9.54 31.71
CA ILE A 704 4.14 9.94 30.83
C ILE A 704 3.98 9.20 29.50
N GLY A 705 3.92 9.93 28.39
CA GLY A 705 3.63 9.38 27.07
C GLY A 705 4.73 8.54 26.44
N GLU A 706 4.36 7.84 25.37
CA GLU A 706 5.32 7.13 24.52
C GLU A 706 6.34 8.10 23.95
N ASN A 707 7.62 7.71 23.95
CA ASN A 707 8.74 8.54 23.50
C ASN A 707 8.83 9.95 24.13
N ALA A 708 8.16 10.21 25.27
CA ALA A 708 8.03 11.54 25.86
C ALA A 708 9.36 12.29 26.03
N PHE A 709 10.44 11.60 26.42
CA PHE A 709 11.80 12.14 26.58
C PHE A 709 12.80 11.47 25.62
N ARG A 710 12.33 10.84 24.53
CA ARG A 710 13.21 10.11 23.61
C ARG A 710 14.28 11.05 23.06
N GLY A 711 15.55 10.65 23.12
CA GLY A 711 16.65 11.43 22.56
C GLY A 711 17.03 12.68 23.35
N CYS A 712 16.60 12.83 24.60
CA CYS A 712 17.11 13.84 25.51
C CYS A 712 18.54 13.48 25.96
N ILE A 713 19.50 13.68 25.07
CA ILE A 713 20.86 13.15 25.23
C ILE A 713 21.62 13.68 26.44
N ASN A 714 21.29 14.88 26.91
CA ASN A 714 21.91 15.52 28.07
C ASN A 714 21.09 15.42 29.35
N LEU A 715 19.94 14.74 29.36
CA LEU A 715 19.09 14.60 30.54
C LEU A 715 19.82 13.75 31.59
N LYS A 716 20.23 14.39 32.69
CA LYS A 716 20.97 13.80 33.80
C LYS A 716 20.05 13.39 34.94
N GLN A 717 19.01 14.20 35.22
CA GLN A 717 18.17 14.01 36.40
C GLN A 717 16.68 14.17 36.09
N ILE A 718 15.87 13.25 36.62
CA ILE A 718 14.41 13.29 36.61
C ILE A 718 13.83 12.70 37.89
N THR A 719 12.79 13.34 38.44
CA THR A 719 11.99 12.76 39.52
C THR A 719 10.78 12.04 38.94
N LEU A 720 10.61 10.76 39.29
CA LEU A 720 9.44 9.95 38.96
C LEU A 720 8.60 9.74 40.24
N PRO A 721 7.62 10.62 40.51
CA PRO A 721 6.81 10.55 41.72
C PRO A 721 5.89 9.33 41.77
N SER A 722 5.44 8.98 42.98
CA SER A 722 4.64 7.77 43.18
C SER A 722 3.23 7.82 42.59
N SER A 723 2.77 9.00 42.19
CA SER A 723 1.47 9.22 41.56
C SER A 723 1.38 8.73 40.12
N ILE A 724 2.52 8.44 39.45
CA ILE A 724 2.52 7.98 38.05
C ILE A 724 1.92 6.57 37.95
N ASN A 725 0.87 6.43 37.15
CA ASN A 725 0.21 5.15 36.85
C ASN A 725 0.75 4.50 35.57
N THR A 726 1.29 5.29 34.64
CA THR A 726 1.67 4.80 33.30
C THR A 726 2.84 5.60 32.75
N ILE A 727 3.83 4.88 32.19
CA ILE A 727 4.94 5.41 31.41
C ILE A 727 4.93 4.67 30.07
N GLY A 728 4.81 5.41 28.98
CA GLY A 728 4.73 4.86 27.63
C GLY A 728 6.04 4.18 27.20
N ALA A 729 5.92 3.28 26.22
CA ALA A 729 7.06 2.58 25.66
C ALA A 729 8.12 3.55 25.15
N GLY A 730 9.39 3.23 25.41
CA GLY A 730 10.52 4.02 24.93
C GLY A 730 10.58 5.48 25.39
N ALA A 731 9.81 5.90 26.40
CA ALA A 731 9.78 7.28 26.90
C ALA A 731 11.18 7.86 27.20
N PHE A 732 12.16 7.04 27.56
CA PHE A 732 13.54 7.43 27.87
C PHE A 732 14.58 6.79 26.94
N THR A 733 14.17 6.32 25.76
CA THR A 733 15.09 5.76 24.77
C THR A 733 16.10 6.83 24.33
N ASN A 734 17.37 6.46 24.20
CA ASN A 734 18.46 7.38 23.82
C ASN A 734 18.69 8.53 24.84
N CYS A 735 18.50 8.27 26.13
CA CYS A 735 18.88 9.16 27.24
C CYS A 735 20.11 8.59 28.00
N PRO A 736 21.33 8.63 27.44
CA PRO A 736 22.49 7.92 27.99
C PRO A 736 22.96 8.44 29.35
N LEU A 737 22.74 9.73 29.65
CA LEU A 737 23.19 10.35 30.89
C LEU A 737 22.22 10.18 32.07
N LEU A 738 21.04 9.59 31.82
CA LEU A 738 19.98 9.47 32.82
C LEU A 738 20.21 8.29 33.79
N SER A 739 21.25 7.49 33.60
CA SER A 739 21.52 6.25 34.35
C SER A 739 21.58 6.41 35.88
N CYS A 740 22.09 7.54 36.40
CA CYS A 740 22.27 7.74 37.85
C CYS A 740 21.37 8.80 38.50
N GLY A 741 20.64 9.62 37.74
CA GLY A 741 19.83 10.72 38.26
C GLY A 741 18.32 10.50 38.24
N VAL A 742 17.85 9.26 38.05
CA VAL A 742 16.42 8.96 38.19
C VAL A 742 16.08 8.75 39.67
N ILE A 743 15.27 9.65 40.22
CA ILE A 743 14.71 9.50 41.57
C ILE A 743 13.34 8.82 41.44
N ILE A 744 13.26 7.53 41.79
CA ILE A 744 12.02 6.74 41.72
C ILE A 744 11.38 6.69 43.10
N GLN A 745 10.18 7.25 43.26
CA GLN A 745 9.44 7.20 44.53
C GLN A 745 8.57 5.93 44.66
N ASN A 746 8.13 5.32 43.55
CA ASN A 746 7.33 4.09 43.56
C ASN A 746 8.21 2.84 43.42
N SER A 747 8.27 2.03 44.46
CA SER A 747 9.11 0.83 44.54
C SER A 747 8.39 -0.47 44.15
N THR A 748 7.15 -0.42 43.66
CA THR A 748 6.43 -1.63 43.28
C THR A 748 7.08 -2.31 42.06
N SER A 749 7.11 -3.64 42.06
CA SER A 749 7.74 -4.40 40.97
C SER A 749 7.13 -4.10 39.59
N ALA A 750 5.83 -3.82 39.55
CA ALA A 750 5.13 -3.43 38.31
C ALA A 750 5.61 -2.06 37.79
N PHE A 751 5.79 -1.08 38.69
CA PHE A 751 6.30 0.24 38.33
C PHE A 751 7.76 0.18 37.84
N VAL A 752 8.61 -0.59 38.54
CA VAL A 752 10.01 -0.81 38.14
C VAL A 752 10.10 -1.45 36.76
N GLN A 753 9.25 -2.43 36.43
CA GLN A 753 9.18 -3.04 35.10
C GLN A 753 8.74 -2.04 34.02
N MET A 754 7.76 -1.19 34.34
CA MET A 754 7.29 -0.14 33.43
C MET A 754 8.40 0.87 33.11
N VAL A 755 9.17 1.28 34.11
CA VAL A 755 10.36 2.13 33.94
C VAL A 755 11.40 1.46 33.02
N GLN A 756 11.63 0.16 33.17
CA GLN A 756 12.54 -0.59 32.28
C GLN A 756 12.03 -0.65 30.82
N GLN A 757 10.74 -0.90 30.63
CA GLN A 757 10.10 -0.91 29.29
C GLN A 757 10.10 0.47 28.62
N ALA A 758 10.09 1.53 29.44
CA ALA A 758 10.26 2.90 28.97
C ALA A 758 11.68 3.21 28.48
N GLY A 759 12.63 2.28 28.60
CA GLY A 759 13.99 2.42 28.08
C GLY A 759 15.05 2.84 29.11
N LEU A 760 14.72 2.84 30.41
CA LEU A 760 15.68 3.11 31.49
C LEU A 760 16.35 1.81 31.98
N ASP A 761 17.68 1.68 31.81
CA ASP A 761 18.43 0.53 32.34
C ASP A 761 18.73 0.72 33.84
N LEU A 762 17.83 0.20 34.69
CA LEU A 762 17.97 0.23 36.15
C LEU A 762 19.15 -0.61 36.69
N ARG A 763 19.81 -1.44 35.88
CA ARG A 763 21.02 -2.19 36.32
C ARG A 763 22.23 -1.27 36.49
N SER A 764 22.23 -0.12 35.80
CA SER A 764 23.27 0.90 35.90
C SER A 764 23.28 1.64 37.24
N GLN A 765 22.16 1.62 37.99
CA GLN A 765 22.04 2.27 39.31
C GLN A 765 22.88 1.61 40.41
N LEU A 766 23.26 0.33 40.26
CA LEU A 766 24.10 -0.40 41.22
C LEU A 766 25.58 0.05 41.22
N HIS A 767 26.01 0.82 40.21
CA HIS A 767 27.37 1.32 40.04
C HIS A 767 27.49 2.85 40.16
N CYS A 768 26.45 3.54 40.64
CA CYS A 768 26.48 5.00 40.79
C CYS A 768 27.32 5.43 42.00
N SER A 769 28.52 5.96 41.74
CA SER A 769 29.41 6.55 42.75
C SER A 769 28.93 7.90 43.30
N GLN A 770 27.91 8.52 42.67
CA GLN A 770 27.40 9.85 43.08
C GLN A 770 26.32 9.81 44.19
N PHE A 771 25.72 8.66 44.50
CA PHE A 771 24.69 8.53 45.56
C PHE A 771 24.92 7.35 46.51
N SER A 772 26.07 6.67 46.46
CA SER A 772 26.37 5.62 47.43
C SER A 772 26.72 6.24 48.79
N CYS A 773 25.75 6.33 49.70
CA CYS A 773 26.03 6.45 51.14
C CYS A 773 26.58 5.12 51.67
N LYS A 774 27.77 4.70 51.21
CA LYS A 774 28.63 3.81 52.00
C LYS A 774 29.63 4.68 52.74
N GLN A 775 29.51 4.69 54.05
CA GLN A 775 30.46 5.30 54.97
C GLN A 775 31.84 4.67 54.73
N ASN A 776 32.69 5.33 53.93
CA ASN A 776 34.10 4.97 53.83
C ASN A 776 34.79 5.45 55.11
N SER A 777 34.83 4.60 56.12
CA SER A 777 35.86 4.67 57.14
C SER A 777 37.22 4.51 56.43
N ILE A 778 38.13 5.46 56.67
CA ILE A 778 39.55 5.52 56.23
C ILE A 778 39.77 6.38 54.97
N ASN A 779 39.78 7.70 55.12
CA ASN A 779 41.01 8.51 55.00
C ASN A 779 40.68 10.01 55.06
N SER A 780 41.33 10.69 56.00
CA SER A 780 41.36 12.13 56.13
C SER A 780 42.10 12.76 54.94
N HIS A 781 41.39 13.46 54.05
CA HIS A 781 41.89 14.67 53.39
C HIS A 781 40.72 15.48 52.84
N SER A 782 40.71 16.76 53.19
CA SER A 782 39.76 17.80 52.80
C SER A 782 39.58 17.94 51.29
N LEU A 783 38.34 18.00 50.81
CA LEU A 783 37.97 18.51 49.50
C LEU A 783 36.94 19.65 49.65
N PRO A 784 36.98 20.66 48.77
CA PRO A 784 36.39 21.98 49.02
C PRO A 784 34.89 22.03 48.76
N MET A 785 34.19 22.74 49.63
CA MET A 785 32.80 23.19 49.46
C MET A 785 32.69 24.15 48.27
N SER A 786 31.94 23.78 47.23
CA SER A 786 31.29 24.76 46.35
C SER A 786 29.88 24.32 45.99
N SER A 787 28.92 25.01 46.62
CA SER A 787 27.57 25.35 46.14
C SER A 787 26.63 24.21 45.73
N TYR A 788 26.09 23.51 46.72
CA TYR A 788 24.70 23.04 46.64
C TYR A 788 23.80 24.16 47.15
N VAL A 789 22.95 24.71 46.28
CA VAL A 789 21.82 25.55 46.70
C VAL A 789 20.77 24.61 47.29
N VAL A 790 20.69 24.58 48.62
CA VAL A 790 19.62 23.94 49.38
C VAL A 790 18.40 24.86 49.33
N PHE A 791 17.35 24.46 48.61
CA PHE A 791 16.02 25.05 48.82
C PHE A 791 15.40 24.39 50.06
N ILE A 792 15.30 25.16 51.14
CA ILE A 792 14.50 24.83 52.31
C ILE A 792 13.03 25.02 51.91
N LEU A 793 12.21 24.00 52.17
CA LEU A 793 10.75 24.05 52.13
C LEU A 793 10.24 25.14 53.10
N MET A 794 9.51 26.12 52.57
CA MET A 794 8.45 26.84 53.28
C MET A 794 7.23 26.92 52.38
#